data_AF-A0AAV7Y1N7-F1
#
_entry.id   AF-A0AAV7Y1N7-F1
#
_cell.length_a   1.000
_cell.length_b   1.000
_cell.length_c   1.000
_cell.angle_alpha   90.00
_cell.angle_beta   90.00
_cell.angle_gamma   90.00
#
_symmetry.space_group_name_H-M   'P 1'
#
loop_
_entity.id
_entity.type
_entity.pdbx_description
1 polymer ?
#
loop_
_entity_poly.entity_id
_entity_poly.type
_entity_poly.pdbx_seq_one_letter_code
_entity_poly.pdbx_strand_id
1 'polypeptide(L)'
;MECQEEVKKIEREVKRRENLSEEVGRTPDKYSSWDSIKKKKDSYKKKLRLEKIKSQRLEKRVESLLVKLDSALSDDLTSILSANQHKMTELQKLFWQQQRKAFSLTDPRGMRWHPMMVRIALHFHSLSDSAYEFVKNIKILCLPSKRLLYDYSNFVDPKEGCQEEFLNEIKEKINCCGEEDHFTFINLMFDEMHIKAGLVVKRSTGELIGYTRLDDCEEELRKMQHELASKTYKPALAKKVLVYMAHGVTSSVKDIVAIYSTDDLAAGQLYERTWDVIYHLENAGIKVLAVTCDGASINRKFINMHESLDKADKYVYCTKNLASGDSRPLFFVVDPPHLLKTLRNALANSFSHKRSRKLWKNNQFLSWKVIELLFELTSGDKFRHHKLTKAHIKLTSFSCMTVSLATQVMSNSVANCIQALLHHEKMQLLDTDELVKFIRIVNRFFDCVNGKEDIGHGDKSPEKDCEDDTEESGDVQQSNPDKASYTSSNDSRFGFLQNEFLGYFNEWMADIDARAGIFSDSEKNQMIVSHQALGALQITVNGIVGAIKFMLEETGATSVCARVFNQDPLEQYFSKVRRSRGDSNNPTLKVVHDVRLNLHAQGRVSVAAQKGNTQVLKRKVTEVDDAPLPKRVAQRKPKD
;
A
#
# COMPACT_ATOMS: atom_id res chain seq x y z
N MET A 1 -28.02 15.01 30.33
CA MET A 1 -26.85 15.70 29.77
C MET A 1 -26.99 17.22 29.85
N GLU A 2 -28.12 17.80 29.48
CA GLU A 2 -28.37 19.26 29.54
C GLU A 2 -28.12 19.89 30.93
N CYS A 3 -28.64 19.32 32.01
CA CYS A 3 -28.40 19.85 33.37
C CYS A 3 -26.92 19.85 33.78
N GLN A 4 -26.13 18.88 33.32
CA GLN A 4 -24.70 18.81 33.65
C GLN A 4 -23.89 19.86 32.87
N GLU A 5 -24.30 20.21 31.65
CA GLU A 5 -23.72 21.32 30.90
C GLU A 5 -24.05 22.67 31.53
N GLU A 6 -25.28 22.87 32.00
CA GLU A 6 -25.67 24.09 32.74
C GLU A 6 -24.86 24.26 34.02
N VAL A 7 -24.67 23.20 34.81
CA VAL A 7 -23.83 23.23 36.02
C VAL A 7 -22.40 23.64 35.67
N LYS A 8 -21.79 23.05 34.63
CA LYS A 8 -20.44 23.42 34.17
C LYS A 8 -20.35 24.87 33.68
N LYS A 9 -21.39 25.38 33.01
CA LYS A 9 -21.47 26.77 32.54
C LYS A 9 -21.51 27.74 33.73
N ILE A 10 -22.28 27.42 34.76
CA ILE A 10 -22.36 28.22 35.99
C ILE A 10 -21.04 28.15 36.77
N GLU A 11 -20.37 27.00 36.85
CA GLU A 11 -19.06 26.86 37.50
C GLU A 11 -17.96 27.70 36.83
N ARG A 12 -17.94 27.75 35.50
CA ARG A 12 -17.03 28.64 34.75
C ARG A 12 -17.29 30.11 35.03
N GLU A 13 -18.56 30.52 35.11
CA GLU A 13 -18.94 31.91 35.40
C GLU A 13 -18.58 32.30 36.85
N VAL A 14 -18.76 31.40 37.82
CA VAL A 14 -18.33 31.63 39.21
C VAL A 14 -16.81 31.80 39.29
N LYS A 15 -16.05 30.92 38.63
CA LYS A 15 -14.57 30.97 38.61
C LYS A 15 -14.04 32.22 37.91
N ARG A 16 -14.64 32.61 36.78
CA ARG A 16 -14.32 33.86 36.07
C ARG A 16 -14.49 35.08 36.99
N ARG A 17 -15.53 35.10 37.83
CA ARG A 17 -15.79 36.21 38.77
C ARG A 17 -14.93 36.17 40.03
N GLU A 18 -14.45 35.00 40.44
CA GLU A 18 -13.44 34.89 41.50
C GLU A 18 -12.12 35.50 41.06
N ASN A 19 -11.67 35.21 39.83
CA ASN A 19 -10.47 35.83 39.26
C ASN A 19 -10.62 37.36 39.10
N LEU A 20 -11.78 37.84 38.64
CA LEU A 20 -12.08 39.28 38.56
C LEU A 20 -12.12 39.98 39.93
N SER A 21 -12.47 39.24 41.00
CA SER A 21 -12.43 39.76 42.38
C SER A 21 -11.01 39.89 42.93
N GLU A 22 -10.07 39.06 42.46
CA GLU A 22 -8.66 39.11 42.86
C GLU A 22 -7.90 40.21 42.09
N GLU A 23 -8.23 40.44 40.81
CA GLU A 23 -7.60 41.49 39.99
C GLU A 23 -7.97 42.93 40.39
N VAL A 24 -9.17 43.16 40.93
CA VAL A 24 -9.67 44.52 41.29
C VAL A 24 -9.13 45.01 42.64
N GLY A 25 -8.32 44.21 43.34
CA GLY A 25 -7.66 44.61 44.58
C GLY A 25 -6.45 45.53 44.36
N ARG A 26 -6.63 46.73 43.81
CA ARG A 26 -5.65 47.85 43.78
C ARG A 26 -6.28 49.10 43.12
N THR A 27 -7.24 49.76 43.78
CA THR A 27 -7.47 51.23 43.68
C THR A 27 -8.67 51.65 44.57
N PRO A 28 -8.63 52.80 45.28
CA PRO A 28 -9.56 53.08 46.38
C PRO A 28 -10.95 53.64 46.02
N ASP A 29 -11.37 53.69 44.75
CA ASP A 29 -12.40 54.66 44.34
C ASP A 29 -13.78 54.13 43.90
N LYS A 30 -14.15 52.88 44.18
CA LYS A 30 -15.49 52.35 43.82
C LYS A 30 -16.11 51.42 44.88
N TYR A 31 -16.40 51.95 46.06
CA TYR A 31 -17.15 51.22 47.11
C TYR A 31 -18.59 50.82 46.70
N SER A 32 -19.21 51.51 45.72
CA SER A 32 -20.55 51.13 45.20
C SER A 32 -20.57 49.88 44.30
N SER A 33 -19.41 49.44 43.79
CA SER A 33 -19.29 48.31 42.83
C SER A 33 -19.13 46.96 43.53
N TRP A 34 -18.51 46.94 44.72
CA TRP A 34 -18.12 45.71 45.42
C TRP A 34 -19.31 44.94 46.00
N ASP A 35 -20.24 45.63 46.65
CA ASP A 35 -21.46 45.01 47.20
C ASP A 35 -22.37 44.43 46.11
N SER A 36 -22.43 45.08 44.94
CA SER A 36 -23.18 44.57 43.78
C SER A 36 -22.55 43.30 43.20
N ILE A 37 -21.22 43.21 43.16
CA ILE A 37 -20.49 42.01 42.71
C ILE A 37 -20.67 40.87 43.72
N LYS A 38 -20.59 41.16 45.03
CA LYS A 38 -20.77 40.18 46.12
C LYS A 38 -22.20 39.62 46.15
N LYS A 39 -23.23 40.48 46.07
CA LYS A 39 -24.64 40.06 45.96
C LYS A 39 -24.90 39.20 44.72
N LYS A 40 -24.30 39.55 43.57
CA LYS A 40 -24.38 38.71 42.36
C LYS A 40 -23.68 37.37 42.56
N LYS A 41 -22.47 37.32 43.13
CA LYS A 41 -21.73 36.08 43.43
C LYS A 41 -22.55 35.11 44.29
N ASP A 42 -23.19 35.62 45.34
CA ASP A 42 -24.04 34.81 46.23
C ASP A 42 -25.29 34.29 45.51
N SER A 43 -25.89 35.10 44.63
CA SER A 43 -27.01 34.67 43.76
C SER A 43 -26.62 33.50 42.84
N TYR A 44 -25.44 33.54 42.21
CA TYR A 44 -24.95 32.44 41.36
C TYR A 44 -24.57 31.19 42.16
N LYS A 45 -23.94 31.34 43.34
CA LYS A 45 -23.69 30.21 44.25
C LYS A 45 -24.99 29.52 44.67
N LYS A 46 -26.05 30.30 44.94
CA LYS A 46 -27.38 29.76 45.27
C LYS A 46 -28.00 29.02 44.09
N LYS A 47 -27.91 29.56 42.87
CA LYS A 47 -28.36 28.86 41.63
C LYS A 47 -27.61 27.55 41.41
N LEU A 48 -26.29 27.53 41.59
CA LEU A 48 -25.47 26.33 41.46
C LEU A 48 -25.91 25.23 42.44
N ARG A 49 -26.21 25.59 43.69
CA ARG A 49 -26.68 24.65 44.71
C ARG A 49 -28.04 24.05 44.34
N LEU A 50 -28.96 24.87 43.83
CA LEU A 50 -30.28 24.41 43.39
C LEU A 50 -30.20 23.45 42.21
N GLU A 51 -29.38 23.75 41.20
CA GLU A 51 -29.22 22.85 40.05
C GLU A 51 -28.52 21.52 40.42
N LYS A 52 -27.54 21.55 41.34
CA LYS A 52 -26.95 20.30 41.87
C LYS A 52 -28.01 19.41 42.56
N ILE A 53 -28.91 20.00 43.33
CA ILE A 53 -30.02 19.26 43.98
C ILE A 53 -30.99 18.70 42.93
N LYS A 54 -31.34 19.46 41.89
CA LYS A 54 -32.18 18.96 40.80
C LYS A 54 -31.52 17.81 40.06
N SER A 55 -30.24 17.91 39.72
CA SER A 55 -29.47 16.84 39.07
C SER A 55 -29.50 15.56 39.91
N GLN A 56 -29.25 15.67 41.23
CA GLN A 56 -29.31 14.52 42.14
C GLN A 56 -30.70 13.89 42.24
N ARG A 57 -31.77 14.70 42.21
CA ARG A 57 -33.15 14.19 42.20
C ARG A 57 -33.48 13.48 40.89
N LEU A 58 -33.03 14.02 39.76
CA LEU A 58 -33.17 13.40 38.44
C LEU A 58 -32.38 12.08 38.37
N GLU A 59 -31.15 12.05 38.88
CA GLU A 59 -30.34 10.83 38.97
C GLU A 59 -31.04 9.75 39.79
N LYS A 60 -31.54 10.08 40.99
CA LYS A 60 -32.33 9.15 41.82
C LYS A 60 -33.61 8.68 41.14
N ARG A 61 -34.26 9.56 40.38
CA ARG A 61 -35.50 9.24 39.65
C ARG A 61 -35.23 8.33 38.46
N VAL A 62 -34.12 8.54 37.74
CA VAL A 62 -33.64 7.62 36.70
C VAL A 62 -33.26 6.27 37.32
N GLU A 63 -32.58 6.25 38.46
CA GLU A 63 -32.28 5.01 39.21
C GLU A 63 -33.54 4.26 39.65
N SER A 64 -34.60 4.98 40.06
CA SER A 64 -35.88 4.37 40.42
C SER A 64 -36.71 3.90 39.20
N LEU A 65 -36.47 4.47 38.02
CA LEU A 65 -37.13 4.10 36.76
C LEU A 65 -36.34 3.08 35.96
N LEU A 66 -35.07 2.86 36.29
CA LEU A 66 -34.26 1.76 35.79
C LEU A 66 -34.82 0.47 36.39
N VAL A 67 -35.70 -0.17 35.62
CA VAL A 67 -35.99 -1.59 35.79
C VAL A 67 -34.65 -2.31 35.76
N LYS A 68 -34.26 -2.94 36.88
CA LYS A 68 -33.16 -3.91 36.86
C LYS A 68 -33.55 -4.93 35.80
N LEU A 69 -32.80 -4.98 34.69
CA LEU A 69 -32.88 -6.09 33.75
C LEU A 69 -32.82 -7.36 34.58
N ASP A 70 -33.90 -8.13 34.54
CA ASP A 70 -34.04 -9.36 35.28
C ASP A 70 -32.83 -10.24 34.99
N SER A 71 -32.26 -10.89 36.01
CA SER A 71 -31.12 -11.80 35.81
C SER A 71 -31.46 -12.86 34.77
N ALA A 72 -32.74 -13.25 34.67
CA ALA A 72 -33.27 -14.13 33.64
C ALA A 72 -33.01 -13.65 32.20
N LEU A 73 -33.11 -12.34 31.91
CA LEU A 73 -32.91 -11.81 30.54
C LEU A 73 -31.41 -11.73 30.17
N SER A 74 -30.55 -11.48 31.16
CA SER A 74 -29.09 -11.53 31.01
C SER A 74 -28.60 -12.96 30.81
N ASP A 75 -29.18 -13.90 31.56
CA ASP A 75 -28.90 -15.32 31.43
C ASP A 75 -29.43 -15.87 30.08
N ASP A 76 -30.57 -15.37 29.59
CA ASP A 76 -31.10 -15.69 28.25
C ASP A 76 -30.20 -15.18 27.13
N LEU A 77 -29.72 -13.92 27.17
CA LEU A 77 -28.76 -13.42 26.17
C LEU A 77 -27.46 -14.23 26.19
N THR A 78 -26.99 -14.61 27.38
CA THR A 78 -25.79 -15.43 27.54
C THR A 78 -26.02 -16.85 27.02
N SER A 79 -27.21 -17.42 27.27
CA SER A 79 -27.67 -18.72 26.80
C SER A 79 -27.81 -18.75 25.27
N ILE A 80 -28.48 -17.77 24.67
CA ILE A 80 -28.69 -17.64 23.21
C ILE A 80 -27.35 -17.45 22.47
N LEU A 81 -26.42 -16.69 23.04
CA LEU A 81 -25.07 -16.53 22.49
C LEU A 81 -24.22 -17.80 22.65
N SER A 82 -24.38 -18.54 23.75
CA SER A 82 -23.70 -19.82 23.95
C SER A 82 -24.25 -20.94 23.06
N ALA A 83 -25.56 -20.97 22.80
CA ALA A 83 -26.23 -21.95 21.95
C ALA A 83 -25.74 -21.92 20.49
N ASN A 84 -25.24 -20.79 20.01
CA ASN A 84 -24.71 -20.61 18.65
C ASN A 84 -23.17 -20.60 18.56
N GLN A 85 -22.46 -21.06 19.61
CA GLN A 85 -20.98 -21.07 19.62
C GLN A 85 -20.35 -21.85 18.46
N HIS A 86 -21.03 -22.87 17.94
CA HIS A 86 -20.56 -23.67 16.79
C HIS A 86 -20.59 -22.90 15.46
N LYS A 87 -21.40 -21.82 15.35
CA LYS A 87 -21.46 -20.94 14.16
C LYS A 87 -20.51 -19.73 14.25
N MET A 88 -19.88 -19.52 15.41
CA MET A 88 -18.97 -18.38 15.62
C MET A 88 -17.54 -18.75 15.21
N THR A 89 -16.89 -17.84 14.48
CA THR A 89 -15.45 -17.92 14.20
C THR A 89 -14.63 -17.81 15.49
N GLU A 90 -13.41 -18.35 15.49
CA GLU A 90 -12.49 -18.26 16.65
C GLU A 90 -12.24 -16.81 17.07
N LEU A 91 -12.13 -15.89 16.11
CA LEU A 91 -12.00 -14.47 16.41
C LEU A 91 -13.22 -13.89 17.13
N GLN A 92 -14.43 -14.27 16.74
CA GLN A 92 -15.66 -13.82 17.41
C GLN A 92 -15.74 -14.36 18.84
N LYS A 93 -15.37 -15.63 19.05
CA LYS A 93 -15.29 -16.24 20.38
C LYS A 93 -14.31 -15.47 21.26
N LEU A 94 -13.10 -15.22 20.78
CA LEU A 94 -12.08 -14.45 21.49
C LEU A 94 -12.56 -13.03 21.81
N PHE A 95 -13.17 -12.35 20.84
CA PHE A 95 -13.71 -11.00 21.03
C PHE A 95 -14.69 -10.96 22.19
N TRP A 96 -15.66 -11.88 22.22
CA TRP A 96 -16.65 -11.98 23.30
C TRP A 96 -16.05 -12.34 24.64
N GLN A 97 -15.09 -13.26 24.70
CA GLN A 97 -14.37 -13.56 25.93
C GLN A 97 -13.67 -12.32 26.50
N GLN A 98 -13.02 -11.53 25.64
CA GLN A 98 -12.32 -10.31 26.04
C GLN A 98 -13.29 -9.20 26.47
N GLN A 99 -14.45 -9.07 25.82
CA GLN A 99 -15.50 -8.14 26.27
C GLN A 99 -16.04 -8.54 27.66
N ARG A 100 -16.42 -9.80 27.86
CA ARG A 100 -16.90 -10.29 29.17
C ARG A 100 -15.88 -10.06 30.27
N LYS A 101 -14.60 -10.34 30.01
CA LYS A 101 -13.49 -10.07 30.93
C LYS A 101 -13.36 -8.57 31.24
N ALA A 102 -13.54 -7.70 30.25
CA ALA A 102 -13.48 -6.26 30.48
C ALA A 102 -14.66 -5.75 31.31
N PHE A 103 -15.87 -6.29 31.11
CA PHE A 103 -17.06 -5.92 31.88
C PHE A 103 -17.06 -6.44 33.32
N SER A 104 -16.41 -7.57 33.60
CA SER A 104 -16.35 -8.14 34.95
C SER A 104 -15.33 -7.45 35.87
N LEU A 105 -14.43 -6.64 35.33
CA LEU A 105 -13.41 -5.94 36.10
C LEU A 105 -13.96 -4.66 36.75
N THR A 106 -13.66 -4.48 38.04
CA THR A 106 -14.02 -3.26 38.80
C THR A 106 -13.18 -2.05 38.38
N ASP A 107 -11.89 -2.26 38.09
CA ASP A 107 -11.00 -1.24 37.53
C ASP A 107 -10.64 -1.57 36.07
N PRO A 108 -11.07 -0.76 35.09
CA PRO A 108 -10.72 -0.94 33.69
C PRO A 108 -9.19 -0.95 33.42
N ARG A 109 -8.37 -0.35 34.29
CA ARG A 109 -6.90 -0.35 34.19
C ARG A 109 -6.29 -1.74 34.44
N GLY A 110 -7.02 -2.63 35.10
CA GLY A 110 -6.64 -4.03 35.32
C GLY A 110 -6.72 -4.87 34.05
N MET A 111 -7.40 -4.41 33.00
CA MET A 111 -7.61 -5.19 31.79
C MET A 111 -6.28 -5.52 31.09
N ARG A 112 -6.11 -6.80 30.77
CA ARG A 112 -5.00 -7.32 29.95
C ARG A 112 -5.61 -7.91 28.69
N TRP A 113 -5.48 -7.15 27.62
CA TRP A 113 -5.99 -7.48 26.30
C TRP A 113 -5.14 -8.55 25.64
N HIS A 114 -5.82 -9.44 24.92
CA HIS A 114 -5.18 -10.36 24.00
C HIS A 114 -4.41 -9.62 22.89
N PRO A 115 -3.24 -10.11 22.41
CA PRO A 115 -2.50 -9.50 21.31
C PRO A 115 -3.39 -9.19 20.09
N MET A 116 -4.17 -10.16 19.61
CA MET A 116 -5.15 -9.95 18.53
C MET A 116 -6.11 -8.76 18.76
N MET A 117 -6.59 -8.56 19.98
CA MET A 117 -7.48 -7.43 20.31
C MET A 117 -6.77 -6.08 20.20
N VAL A 118 -5.50 -6.04 20.57
CA VAL A 118 -4.66 -4.84 20.42
C VAL A 118 -4.37 -4.59 18.93
N ARG A 119 -4.08 -5.63 18.13
CA ARG A 119 -3.89 -5.52 16.67
C ARG A 119 -5.11 -4.93 15.97
N ILE A 120 -6.31 -5.43 16.29
CA ILE A 120 -7.58 -4.91 15.76
C ILE A 120 -7.81 -3.47 16.18
N ALA A 121 -7.57 -3.14 17.46
CA ALA A 121 -7.75 -1.78 17.96
C ALA A 121 -6.75 -0.80 17.32
N LEU A 122 -5.50 -1.20 17.11
CA LEU A 122 -4.50 -0.43 16.35
C LEU A 122 -4.96 -0.19 14.91
N HIS A 123 -5.48 -1.22 14.25
CA HIS A 123 -6.00 -1.11 12.89
C HIS A 123 -7.17 -0.12 12.83
N PHE A 124 -8.17 -0.29 13.69
CA PHE A 124 -9.34 0.59 13.72
C PHE A 124 -8.96 2.05 14.02
N HIS A 125 -8.10 2.28 15.02
CA HIS A 125 -7.58 3.61 15.33
C HIS A 125 -6.77 4.22 14.17
N SER A 126 -6.03 3.42 13.41
CA SER A 126 -5.26 3.89 12.25
C SER A 126 -6.15 4.34 11.08
N LEU A 127 -7.32 3.70 10.91
CA LEU A 127 -8.32 4.10 9.92
C LEU A 127 -9.01 5.40 10.30
N SER A 128 -9.47 5.52 11.54
CA SER A 128 -10.10 6.75 12.05
C SER A 128 -10.00 6.85 13.57
N ASP A 129 -9.24 7.84 14.02
CA ASP A 129 -9.11 8.14 15.44
C ASP A 129 -10.44 8.63 16.06
N SER A 130 -11.17 9.47 15.33
CA SER A 130 -12.44 10.02 15.78
C SER A 130 -13.52 8.94 15.91
N ALA A 131 -13.60 8.00 14.96
CA ALA A 131 -14.53 6.88 15.03
C ALA A 131 -14.18 5.94 16.18
N TYR A 132 -12.90 5.64 16.38
CA TYR A 132 -12.44 4.81 17.50
C TYR A 132 -12.83 5.42 18.85
N GLU A 133 -12.58 6.72 19.05
CA GLU A 133 -12.98 7.41 20.27
C GLU A 133 -14.49 7.48 20.43
N PHE A 134 -15.25 7.73 19.37
CA PHE A 134 -16.70 7.71 19.43
C PHE A 134 -17.22 6.37 19.95
N VAL A 135 -16.81 5.25 19.34
CA VAL A 135 -17.24 3.89 19.74
C VAL A 135 -16.84 3.56 21.18
N LYS A 136 -15.66 3.99 21.60
CA LYS A 136 -15.19 3.81 22.98
C LYS A 136 -15.97 4.66 23.98
N ASN A 137 -16.35 5.89 23.62
CA ASN A 137 -17.02 6.83 24.51
C ASN A 137 -18.52 6.55 24.66
N ILE A 138 -19.18 6.01 23.63
CA ILE A 138 -20.57 5.51 23.75
C ILE A 138 -20.67 4.24 24.60
N LYS A 139 -19.52 3.61 24.95
CA LYS A 139 -19.41 2.42 25.82
C LYS A 139 -20.20 1.20 25.33
N ILE A 140 -20.54 1.14 24.06
CA ILE A 140 -21.13 -0.05 23.43
C ILE A 140 -20.11 -1.19 23.42
N LEU A 141 -18.82 -0.87 23.22
CA LEU A 141 -17.71 -1.83 23.24
C LEU A 141 -16.64 -1.39 24.24
N CYS A 142 -16.11 -2.35 25.00
CA CYS A 142 -14.87 -2.16 25.75
C CYS A 142 -13.69 -2.24 24.78
N LEU A 143 -12.97 -1.13 24.59
CA LEU A 143 -11.84 -1.05 23.68
C LEU A 143 -10.56 -0.63 24.41
N PRO A 144 -9.37 -1.08 23.94
CA PRO A 144 -8.08 -0.60 24.41
C PRO A 144 -7.98 0.93 24.52
N SER A 145 -7.26 1.42 25.54
CA SER A 145 -7.03 2.86 25.68
C SER A 145 -6.04 3.38 24.64
N LYS A 146 -6.17 4.65 24.23
CA LYS A 146 -5.18 5.31 23.37
C LYS A 146 -3.77 5.25 23.91
N ARG A 147 -3.62 5.31 25.24
CA ARG A 147 -2.31 5.19 25.88
C ARG A 147 -1.69 3.82 25.62
N LEU A 148 -2.48 2.76 25.75
CA LEU A 148 -2.03 1.40 25.42
C LEU A 148 -1.65 1.29 23.94
N LEU A 149 -2.51 1.78 23.03
CA LEU A 149 -2.22 1.79 21.59
C LEU A 149 -0.96 2.59 21.26
N TYR A 150 -0.72 3.71 21.94
CA TYR A 150 0.50 4.49 21.78
C TYR A 150 1.75 3.67 22.15
N ASP A 151 1.71 2.93 23.26
CA ASP A 151 2.84 2.12 23.71
C ASP A 151 3.16 0.96 22.75
N TYR A 152 2.16 0.41 22.06
CA TYR A 152 2.36 -0.63 21.02
C TYR A 152 2.70 -0.06 19.64
N SER A 153 2.29 1.17 19.32
CA SER A 153 2.59 1.83 18.02
C SER A 153 3.92 2.60 18.01
N ASN A 154 4.52 2.84 19.18
CA ASN A 154 5.80 3.53 19.34
C ASN A 154 6.78 2.64 20.12
N PHE A 155 6.84 1.36 19.75
CA PHE A 155 7.68 0.36 20.42
C PHE A 155 9.18 0.59 20.15
N VAL A 156 9.52 1.07 18.95
CA VAL A 156 10.86 1.47 18.52
C VAL A 156 10.81 2.90 18.00
N ASP A 157 11.94 3.59 18.09
CA ASP A 157 12.13 4.90 17.49
C ASP A 157 12.43 4.75 15.98
N PRO A 158 11.56 5.21 15.07
CA PRO A 158 11.78 5.01 13.65
C PRO A 158 12.91 5.92 13.16
N LYS A 159 13.93 5.29 12.61
CA LYS A 159 15.05 5.96 11.93
C LYS A 159 14.95 5.75 10.43
N GLU A 160 15.64 6.59 9.69
CA GLU A 160 15.83 6.42 8.25
C GLU A 160 16.86 5.32 7.98
N GLY A 161 16.78 4.70 6.81
CA GLY A 161 17.59 3.53 6.45
C GLY A 161 17.12 2.20 7.06
N CYS A 162 18.02 1.23 7.04
CA CYS A 162 17.82 -0.12 7.58
C CYS A 162 18.00 -0.11 9.11
N GLN A 163 17.00 -0.57 9.87
CA GLN A 163 17.14 -0.78 11.31
C GLN A 163 17.13 -2.27 11.62
N GLU A 164 18.05 -2.71 12.47
CA GLU A 164 18.25 -4.12 12.82
C GLU A 164 16.99 -4.78 13.39
N GLU A 165 16.16 -4.03 14.14
CA GLU A 165 14.92 -4.56 14.72
C GLU A 165 13.96 -5.06 13.63
N PHE A 166 13.88 -4.35 12.49
CA PHE A 166 13.02 -4.76 11.37
C PHE A 166 13.63 -5.92 10.58
N LEU A 167 14.97 -5.94 10.43
CA LEU A 167 15.66 -7.03 9.73
C LEU A 167 15.52 -8.34 10.51
N ASN A 168 15.64 -8.29 11.83
CA ASN A 168 15.45 -9.45 12.70
C ASN A 168 14.02 -10.01 12.61
N GLU A 169 13.00 -9.15 12.61
CA GLU A 169 11.61 -9.63 12.44
C GLU A 169 11.40 -10.26 11.05
N ILE A 170 11.98 -9.69 9.99
CA ILE A 170 11.90 -10.30 8.66
C ILE A 170 12.56 -11.68 8.67
N LYS A 171 13.73 -11.81 9.31
CA LYS A 171 14.42 -13.09 9.47
C LYS A 171 13.59 -14.12 10.23
N GLU A 172 12.94 -13.71 11.32
CA GLU A 172 12.01 -14.58 12.06
C GLU A 172 10.85 -15.05 11.17
N LYS A 173 10.26 -14.16 10.37
CA LYS A 173 9.19 -14.53 9.42
C LYS A 173 9.66 -15.52 8.35
N ILE A 174 10.89 -15.38 7.87
CA ILE A 174 11.51 -16.33 6.92
C ILE A 174 11.65 -17.70 7.59
N ASN A 175 12.22 -17.73 8.80
CA ASN A 175 12.42 -18.97 9.55
C ASN A 175 11.08 -19.67 9.88
N CYS A 176 9.99 -18.92 10.06
CA CYS A 176 8.65 -19.50 10.21
C CYS A 176 8.09 -20.14 8.92
N CYS A 177 8.65 -19.85 7.75
CA CYS A 177 8.24 -20.47 6.48
C CYS A 177 8.91 -21.84 6.29
N GLY A 178 10.15 -21.99 6.75
CA GLY A 178 10.93 -23.22 6.66
C GLY A 178 12.44 -22.96 6.80
N GLU A 179 13.23 -24.03 6.84
CA GLU A 179 14.70 -23.97 6.91
C GLU A 179 15.36 -24.04 5.53
N GLU A 180 14.58 -24.26 4.47
CA GLU A 180 15.08 -24.39 3.10
C GLU A 180 15.63 -23.04 2.58
N ASP A 181 16.78 -23.09 1.91
CA ASP A 181 17.53 -21.90 1.50
C ASP A 181 16.71 -20.95 0.61
N HIS A 182 15.83 -21.52 -0.24
CA HIS A 182 15.02 -20.74 -1.18
C HIS A 182 14.07 -19.74 -0.47
N PHE A 183 13.67 -19.97 0.79
CA PHE A 183 12.83 -19.02 1.55
C PHE A 183 13.54 -17.71 1.88
N THR A 184 14.88 -17.71 1.89
CA THR A 184 15.70 -16.54 2.20
C THR A 184 15.76 -15.53 1.05
N PHE A 185 15.38 -15.93 -0.17
CA PHE A 185 15.44 -15.09 -1.35
C PHE A 185 14.27 -14.11 -1.45
N ILE A 186 14.59 -12.85 -1.71
CA ILE A 186 13.63 -11.76 -1.87
C ILE A 186 13.81 -11.01 -3.20
N ASN A 187 12.72 -10.38 -3.64
CA ASN A 187 12.74 -9.25 -4.55
C ASN A 187 12.74 -7.94 -3.72
N LEU A 188 13.73 -7.09 -3.95
CA LEU A 188 13.82 -5.76 -3.35
C LEU A 188 13.17 -4.74 -4.29
N MET A 189 12.05 -4.16 -3.89
CA MET A 189 11.36 -3.14 -4.69
C MET A 189 11.47 -1.76 -4.05
N PHE A 190 11.64 -0.73 -4.87
CA PHE A 190 11.65 0.66 -4.39
C PHE A 190 10.90 1.62 -5.30
N ASP A 191 10.32 2.66 -4.71
CA ASP A 191 9.64 3.74 -5.40
C ASP A 191 9.58 4.99 -4.51
N GLU A 192 9.37 6.15 -5.12
CA GLU A 192 9.24 7.43 -4.42
C GLU A 192 7.76 7.81 -4.19
N MET A 193 7.45 8.26 -2.98
CA MET A 193 6.14 8.84 -2.67
C MET A 193 6.29 10.32 -2.31
N HIS A 194 5.52 11.18 -2.97
CA HIS A 194 5.40 12.59 -2.57
C HIS A 194 4.77 12.74 -1.18
N ILE A 195 5.35 13.64 -0.38
CA ILE A 195 4.91 13.99 0.96
C ILE A 195 4.74 15.51 1.12
N LYS A 196 4.02 15.90 2.16
CA LYS A 196 3.89 17.30 2.55
C LYS A 196 5.20 17.78 3.16
N ALA A 197 5.90 18.64 2.44
CA ALA A 197 7.07 19.34 2.96
C ALA A 197 6.69 20.18 4.19
N GLY A 198 7.44 20.00 5.28
CA GLY A 198 7.22 20.73 6.53
C GLY A 198 7.88 20.04 7.71
N LEU A 199 8.13 20.84 8.75
CA LEU A 199 8.79 20.38 9.97
C LEU A 199 7.79 19.97 11.03
N VAL A 200 8.09 18.86 11.70
CA VAL A 200 7.31 18.34 12.83
C VAL A 200 8.26 18.11 13.99
N VAL A 201 7.99 18.78 15.12
CA VAL A 201 8.73 18.56 16.36
C VAL A 201 8.27 17.26 17.01
N LYS A 202 9.19 16.32 17.19
CA LYS A 202 8.95 15.11 17.97
C LYS A 202 9.03 15.43 19.45
N ARG A 203 7.88 15.50 20.12
CA ARG A 203 7.78 15.92 21.53
C ARG A 203 8.61 15.08 22.51
N SER A 204 8.90 13.81 22.20
CA SER A 204 9.65 12.93 23.09
C SER A 204 11.15 13.16 23.06
N THR A 205 11.71 13.57 21.92
CA THR A 205 13.16 13.77 21.73
C THR A 205 13.52 15.25 21.54
N GLY A 206 12.55 16.11 21.21
CA GLY A 206 12.78 17.49 20.78
C GLY A 206 13.27 17.63 19.34
N GLU A 207 13.46 16.50 18.63
CA GLU A 207 14.03 16.48 17.27
C GLU A 207 13.06 17.04 16.23
N LEU A 208 13.60 17.75 15.24
CA LEU A 208 12.87 18.23 14.07
C LEU A 208 12.88 17.16 12.97
N ILE A 209 11.69 16.68 12.62
CA ILE A 209 11.47 15.75 11.51
C ILE A 209 11.02 16.54 10.28
N GLY A 210 11.57 16.26 9.10
CA GLY A 210 11.11 16.82 7.83
C GLY A 210 12.20 17.43 6.94
N TYR A 211 13.47 17.38 7.38
CA TYR A 211 14.61 17.62 6.50
C TYR A 211 14.91 16.37 5.67
N THR A 212 15.58 16.56 4.55
CA THR A 212 16.19 15.48 3.77
C THR A 212 17.34 14.86 4.55
N ARG A 213 17.50 13.54 4.49
CA ARG A 213 18.63 12.81 5.05
C ARG A 213 19.08 11.75 4.04
N LEU A 214 19.73 12.24 3.00
CA LEU A 214 20.19 11.43 1.87
C LEU A 214 21.68 11.14 1.91
N ASP A 215 22.50 12.01 2.50
CA ASP A 215 23.94 11.83 2.64
C ASP A 215 24.47 12.70 3.78
N ASP A 216 24.73 12.10 4.94
CA ASP A 216 25.32 12.83 6.06
C ASP A 216 26.65 13.47 5.65
N CYS A 217 27.46 12.78 4.84
CA CYS A 217 28.75 13.27 4.33
C CYS A 217 28.60 14.44 3.35
N GLU A 218 27.71 14.35 2.35
CA GLU A 218 27.50 15.44 1.37
C GLU A 218 26.86 16.65 2.05
N GLU A 219 25.99 16.40 3.03
CA GLU A 219 25.36 17.44 3.84
C GLU A 219 26.37 18.16 4.73
N GLU A 220 27.27 17.43 5.39
CA GLU A 220 28.39 18.00 6.13
C GLU A 220 29.34 18.80 5.23
N LEU A 221 29.67 18.29 4.05
CA LEU A 221 30.48 19.02 3.06
C LEU A 221 29.79 20.31 2.60
N ARG A 222 28.49 20.27 2.30
CA ARG A 222 27.71 21.48 1.96
C ARG A 222 27.69 22.47 3.11
N LYS A 223 27.50 21.99 4.33
CA LYS A 223 27.50 22.82 5.54
C LYS A 223 28.86 23.50 5.69
N MET A 224 29.96 22.76 5.57
CA MET A 224 31.32 23.30 5.59
C MET A 224 31.54 24.33 4.49
N GLN A 225 31.13 24.06 3.24
CA GLN A 225 31.24 25.01 2.13
C GLN A 225 30.47 26.31 2.38
N HIS A 226 29.27 26.21 2.97
CA HIS A 226 28.47 27.38 3.33
C HIS A 226 29.12 28.18 4.46
N GLU A 227 29.66 27.50 5.49
CA GLU A 227 30.41 28.14 6.58
C GLU A 227 31.66 28.86 6.05
N LEU A 228 32.44 28.22 5.17
CA LEU A 228 33.59 28.81 4.46
C LEU A 228 33.18 30.03 3.62
N ALA A 229 32.00 30.00 3.00
CA ALA A 229 31.47 31.11 2.20
C ALA A 229 30.74 32.19 3.02
N SER A 230 30.76 32.12 4.37
CA SER A 230 30.01 33.01 5.26
C SER A 230 28.49 33.07 4.96
N LYS A 231 27.91 31.99 4.43
CA LYS A 231 26.49 31.86 4.11
C LYS A 231 25.80 30.97 5.15
N THR A 232 24.59 31.34 5.55
CA THR A 232 23.77 30.48 6.43
C THR A 232 23.38 29.20 5.69
N TYR A 233 23.78 28.04 6.21
CA TYR A 233 23.32 26.75 5.73
C TYR A 233 21.83 26.57 6.06
N LYS A 234 21.04 26.17 5.07
CA LYS A 234 19.61 25.83 5.24
C LYS A 234 19.39 24.42 4.70
N PRO A 235 19.15 23.43 5.58
CA PRO A 235 18.88 22.07 5.13
C PRO A 235 17.61 22.00 4.29
N ALA A 236 17.63 21.16 3.27
CA ALA A 236 16.51 20.99 2.35
C ALA A 236 15.34 20.29 3.06
N LEU A 237 14.12 20.71 2.77
CA LEU A 237 12.92 20.04 3.27
C LEU A 237 12.59 18.85 2.38
N ALA A 238 12.30 17.72 3.01
CA ALA A 238 11.87 16.52 2.30
C ALA A 238 10.53 16.76 1.61
N LYS A 239 10.50 16.53 0.29
CA LYS A 239 9.29 16.62 -0.55
C LYS A 239 8.79 15.24 -0.98
N LYS A 240 9.66 14.24 -0.83
CA LYS A 240 9.43 12.85 -1.21
C LYS A 240 10.04 11.93 -0.16
N VAL A 241 9.63 10.67 -0.21
CA VAL A 241 10.25 9.58 0.54
C VAL A 241 10.54 8.44 -0.42
N LEU A 242 11.78 7.97 -0.42
CA LEU A 242 12.20 6.74 -1.08
C LEU A 242 11.97 5.59 -0.12
N VAL A 243 11.20 4.59 -0.55
CA VAL A 243 10.82 3.46 0.31
C VAL A 243 11.25 2.16 -0.34
N TYR A 244 11.97 1.33 0.41
CA TYR A 244 12.39 -0.01 0.01
C TYR A 244 11.54 -1.06 0.72
N MET A 245 10.98 -1.99 -0.05
CA MET A 245 10.21 -3.14 0.45
C MET A 245 10.89 -4.44 0.03
N ALA A 246 11.06 -5.35 0.98
CA ALA A 246 11.43 -6.74 0.72
C ALA A 246 10.16 -7.56 0.49
N HIS A 247 10.12 -8.30 -0.61
CA HIS A 247 9.06 -9.24 -0.93
C HIS A 247 9.66 -10.63 -1.16
N GLY A 248 9.28 -11.59 -0.34
CA GLY A 248 9.72 -12.98 -0.46
C GLY A 248 9.39 -13.56 -1.82
N VAL A 249 10.33 -14.26 -2.44
CA VAL A 249 10.11 -14.94 -3.72
C VAL A 249 9.25 -16.19 -3.51
N THR A 250 9.61 -17.00 -2.52
CA THR A 250 8.83 -18.17 -2.08
C THR A 250 8.34 -18.07 -0.64
N SER A 251 8.81 -17.08 0.14
CA SER A 251 8.35 -16.83 1.50
C SER A 251 7.19 -15.83 1.53
N SER A 252 6.38 -15.86 2.59
CA SER A 252 5.23 -14.96 2.74
C SER A 252 5.60 -13.52 3.17
N VAL A 253 6.89 -13.21 3.22
CA VAL A 253 7.45 -11.94 3.67
C VAL A 253 7.08 -10.80 2.72
N LYS A 254 6.61 -9.69 3.29
CA LYS A 254 6.30 -8.46 2.56
C LYS A 254 6.35 -7.28 3.50
N ASP A 255 7.53 -6.67 3.64
CA ASP A 255 7.79 -5.67 4.68
C ASP A 255 8.73 -4.55 4.22
N ILE A 256 8.62 -3.39 4.86
CA ILE A 256 9.45 -2.22 4.60
C ILE A 256 10.80 -2.37 5.31
N VAL A 257 11.88 -2.39 4.52
CA VAL A 257 13.25 -2.54 5.04
C VAL A 257 13.91 -1.19 5.29
N ALA A 258 13.72 -0.22 4.41
CA ALA A 258 14.32 1.11 4.52
C ALA A 258 13.40 2.22 4.03
N ILE A 259 13.55 3.40 4.65
CA ILE A 259 12.89 4.64 4.24
C ILE A 259 13.94 5.75 4.29
N TYR A 260 14.04 6.54 3.22
CA TYR A 260 14.89 7.72 3.14
C TYR A 260 14.06 8.93 2.74
N SER A 261 14.34 10.07 3.36
CA SER A 261 13.67 11.34 3.08
C SER A 261 14.43 12.11 1.99
N THR A 262 13.74 12.45 0.91
CA THR A 262 14.35 13.00 -0.31
C THR A 262 13.64 14.27 -0.77
N ASP A 263 14.33 15.10 -1.54
CA ASP A 263 13.71 16.18 -2.33
C ASP A 263 13.79 15.84 -3.82
N ASP A 264 15.00 15.82 -4.37
CA ASP A 264 15.34 15.44 -5.73
C ASP A 264 16.52 14.46 -5.69
N LEU A 265 16.26 13.20 -6.06
CA LEU A 265 17.24 12.14 -5.98
C LEU A 265 18.10 12.06 -7.25
N ALA A 266 19.42 12.13 -7.12
CA ALA A 266 20.33 11.83 -8.22
C ALA A 266 20.50 10.32 -8.42
N ALA A 267 20.80 9.88 -9.64
CA ALA A 267 20.98 8.45 -9.93
C ALA A 267 22.16 7.82 -9.15
N GLY A 268 23.22 8.57 -8.88
CA GLY A 268 24.35 8.10 -8.06
C GLY A 268 23.98 7.89 -6.60
N GLN A 269 23.19 8.81 -6.02
CA GLN A 269 22.66 8.67 -4.66
C GLN A 269 21.70 7.46 -4.56
N LEU A 270 20.86 7.26 -5.58
CA LEU A 270 20.01 6.06 -5.65
C LEU A 270 20.83 4.78 -5.73
N TYR A 271 21.94 4.78 -6.48
CA TYR A 271 22.85 3.66 -6.58
C TYR A 271 23.44 3.30 -5.22
N GLU A 272 24.05 4.28 -4.54
CA GLU A 272 24.64 4.11 -3.22
C GLU A 272 23.63 3.56 -2.20
N ARG A 273 22.48 4.23 -2.06
CA ARG A 273 21.45 3.82 -1.09
C ARG A 273 20.85 2.45 -1.37
N THR A 274 20.73 2.07 -2.63
CA THR A 274 20.24 0.74 -2.98
C THR A 274 21.25 -0.33 -2.59
N TRP A 275 22.55 -0.09 -2.84
CA TRP A 275 23.61 -1.01 -2.43
C TRP A 275 23.79 -1.08 -0.91
N ASP A 276 23.63 0.02 -0.19
CA ASP A 276 23.60 0.02 1.28
C ASP A 276 22.50 -0.90 1.82
N VAL A 277 21.29 -0.77 1.26
CA VAL A 277 20.15 -1.62 1.64
C VAL A 277 20.42 -3.08 1.32
N ILE A 278 20.96 -3.38 0.14
CA ILE A 278 21.37 -4.74 -0.25
C ILE A 278 22.40 -5.28 0.75
N TYR A 279 23.43 -4.50 1.09
CA TYR A 279 24.47 -4.91 2.03
C TYR A 279 23.91 -5.27 3.42
N HIS A 280 23.00 -4.45 3.95
CA HIS A 280 22.35 -4.74 5.22
C HIS A 280 21.48 -6.01 5.18
N LEU A 281 20.77 -6.25 4.07
CA LEU A 281 19.95 -7.46 3.90
C LEU A 281 20.82 -8.71 3.80
N GLU A 282 21.86 -8.65 2.98
CA GLU A 282 22.83 -9.73 2.77
C GLU A 282 23.52 -10.13 4.07
N ASN A 283 24.00 -9.16 4.85
CA ASN A 283 24.60 -9.41 6.16
C ASN A 283 23.63 -10.02 7.18
N ALA A 284 22.33 -9.75 7.06
CA ALA A 284 21.31 -10.36 7.90
C ALA A 284 21.01 -11.83 7.50
N GLY A 285 21.51 -12.28 6.36
CA GLY A 285 21.21 -13.59 5.75
C GLY A 285 19.95 -13.57 4.88
N ILE A 286 19.48 -12.39 4.48
CA ILE A 286 18.33 -12.20 3.58
C ILE A 286 18.87 -11.97 2.18
N LYS A 287 18.67 -12.95 1.28
CA LYS A 287 19.32 -12.98 -0.03
C LYS A 287 18.56 -12.13 -1.04
N VAL A 288 19.20 -11.12 -1.61
CA VAL A 288 18.56 -10.29 -2.64
C VAL A 288 18.76 -10.94 -4.02
N LEU A 289 17.66 -11.40 -4.62
CA LEU A 289 17.64 -12.01 -5.95
C LEU A 289 17.50 -10.97 -7.05
N ALA A 290 16.56 -10.04 -6.87
CA ALA A 290 16.18 -9.07 -7.88
C ALA A 290 15.89 -7.70 -7.26
N VAL A 291 16.06 -6.66 -8.07
CA VAL A 291 15.67 -5.29 -7.77
C VAL A 291 14.59 -4.84 -8.75
N THR A 292 13.43 -4.43 -8.23
CA THR A 292 12.30 -3.96 -9.03
C THR A 292 12.06 -2.45 -8.85
N CYS A 293 12.08 -1.70 -9.95
CA CYS A 293 11.83 -0.26 -9.97
C CYS A 293 10.85 0.15 -11.09
N ASP A 294 10.36 1.39 -11.06
CA ASP A 294 9.56 1.92 -12.16
C ASP A 294 10.45 2.30 -13.37
N GLY A 295 9.82 2.68 -14.48
CA GLY A 295 10.53 3.07 -15.70
C GLY A 295 11.04 4.51 -15.72
N ALA A 296 11.19 5.22 -14.59
CA ALA A 296 11.62 6.63 -14.58
C ALA A 296 13.06 6.83 -15.08
N SER A 297 13.38 8.05 -15.52
CA SER A 297 14.71 8.35 -16.09
C SER A 297 15.86 8.16 -15.11
N ILE A 298 15.64 8.44 -13.82
CA ILE A 298 16.63 8.25 -12.77
C ILE A 298 16.88 6.76 -12.55
N ASN A 299 15.82 5.96 -12.48
CA ASN A 299 15.89 4.50 -12.29
C ASN A 299 16.56 3.79 -13.47
N ARG A 300 16.29 4.22 -14.71
CA ARG A 300 17.02 3.72 -15.88
C ARG A 300 18.51 4.04 -15.83
N LYS A 301 18.90 5.24 -15.40
CA LYS A 301 20.31 5.60 -15.22
C LYS A 301 20.95 4.75 -14.13
N PHE A 302 20.26 4.51 -13.02
CA PHE A 302 20.70 3.60 -11.95
C PHE A 302 20.98 2.20 -12.49
N ILE A 303 20.08 1.60 -13.29
CA ILE A 303 20.32 0.28 -13.90
C ILE A 303 21.55 0.32 -14.80
N ASN A 304 21.65 1.32 -15.69
CA ASN A 304 22.76 1.45 -16.63
C ASN A 304 24.12 1.69 -15.96
N MET A 305 24.17 2.19 -14.72
CA MET A 305 25.43 2.31 -13.97
C MET A 305 26.09 0.96 -13.65
N HIS A 306 25.38 -0.15 -13.84
CA HIS A 306 25.90 -1.50 -13.66
C HIS A 306 26.43 -2.13 -14.97
N GLU A 307 26.52 -1.35 -16.05
CA GLU A 307 27.09 -1.79 -17.32
C GLU A 307 28.57 -2.14 -17.13
N SER A 308 28.93 -3.39 -17.46
CA SER A 308 30.33 -3.77 -17.54
C SER A 308 30.93 -3.20 -18.82
N LEU A 309 32.14 -2.64 -18.72
CA LEU A 309 32.89 -2.13 -19.87
C LEU A 309 33.14 -3.19 -20.96
N ASP A 310 33.04 -4.48 -20.61
CA ASP A 310 33.41 -5.62 -21.46
C ASP A 310 32.23 -6.35 -22.14
N LYS A 311 30.97 -5.90 -22.00
CA LYS A 311 29.80 -6.59 -22.58
C LYS A 311 29.28 -5.96 -23.88
N ALA A 312 28.95 -6.84 -24.84
CA ALA A 312 28.29 -6.51 -26.11
C ALA A 312 26.75 -6.46 -26.02
N ASP A 313 26.17 -6.75 -24.85
CA ASP A 313 24.72 -6.74 -24.65
C ASP A 313 24.19 -5.29 -24.66
N LYS A 314 23.15 -5.03 -25.45
CA LYS A 314 22.55 -3.68 -25.61
C LYS A 314 21.89 -3.15 -24.33
N TYR A 315 21.60 -4.00 -23.33
CA TYR A 315 20.85 -3.64 -22.13
C TYR A 315 21.35 -4.39 -20.89
N VAL A 316 21.41 -3.70 -19.75
CA VAL A 316 21.82 -4.27 -18.46
C VAL A 316 20.59 -4.79 -17.71
N TYR A 317 20.43 -6.12 -17.67
CA TYR A 317 19.34 -6.78 -16.93
C TYR A 317 19.81 -7.59 -15.72
N CYS A 318 21.12 -7.76 -15.56
CA CYS A 318 21.74 -8.51 -14.47
C CYS A 318 23.12 -7.94 -14.19
N THR A 319 23.51 -7.94 -12.92
CA THR A 319 24.88 -7.65 -12.47
C THR A 319 25.32 -8.67 -11.42
N LYS A 320 26.59 -8.60 -11.01
CA LYS A 320 27.14 -9.40 -9.92
C LYS A 320 26.72 -8.76 -8.58
N ASN A 321 26.16 -9.54 -7.67
CA ASN A 321 25.88 -9.06 -6.31
C ASN A 321 27.21 -8.94 -5.54
N LEU A 322 27.67 -7.71 -5.32
CA LEU A 322 28.93 -7.42 -4.62
C LEU A 322 28.84 -7.63 -3.11
N ALA A 323 27.62 -7.56 -2.55
CA ALA A 323 27.36 -7.72 -1.13
C ALA A 323 27.20 -9.20 -0.73
N SER A 324 27.04 -10.10 -1.70
CA SER A 324 26.91 -11.52 -1.42
C SER A 324 28.28 -12.21 -1.38
N GLY A 325 28.50 -13.06 -0.38
CA GLY A 325 29.76 -13.82 -0.25
C GLY A 325 30.02 -14.80 -1.40
N ASP A 326 28.95 -15.24 -2.07
CA ASP A 326 28.96 -16.15 -3.22
C ASP A 326 28.96 -15.42 -4.58
N SER A 327 28.92 -14.08 -4.59
CA SER A 327 28.96 -13.30 -5.82
C SER A 327 27.83 -13.62 -6.83
N ARG A 328 26.67 -14.08 -6.34
CA ARG A 328 25.51 -14.50 -7.16
C ARG A 328 24.93 -13.39 -8.05
N PRO A 329 24.19 -13.73 -9.11
CA PRO A 329 23.55 -12.72 -9.95
C PRO A 329 22.50 -11.91 -9.18
N LEU A 330 22.44 -10.61 -9.49
CA LEU A 330 21.39 -9.68 -9.09
C LEU A 330 20.64 -9.23 -10.34
N PHE A 331 19.36 -9.57 -10.44
CA PHE A 331 18.53 -9.29 -11.61
C PHE A 331 17.80 -7.93 -11.48
N PHE A 332 17.65 -7.20 -12.58
CA PHE A 332 16.87 -5.96 -12.62
C PHE A 332 15.53 -6.18 -13.31
N VAL A 333 14.48 -5.63 -12.74
CA VAL A 333 13.12 -5.70 -13.28
C VAL A 333 12.50 -4.30 -13.29
N VAL A 334 11.98 -3.89 -14.45
CA VAL A 334 11.10 -2.72 -14.55
C VAL A 334 9.66 -3.16 -14.37
N ASP A 335 8.90 -2.46 -13.53
CA ASP A 335 7.57 -2.88 -13.10
C ASP A 335 6.62 -3.28 -14.28
N PRO A 336 6.19 -4.55 -14.36
CA PRO A 336 5.37 -5.01 -15.48
C PRO A 336 4.01 -4.31 -15.65
N PRO A 337 3.22 -4.04 -14.58
CA PRO A 337 2.04 -3.16 -14.66
C PRO A 337 2.33 -1.77 -15.28
N HIS A 338 3.44 -1.14 -14.94
CA HIS A 338 3.88 0.11 -15.57
C HIS A 338 4.24 -0.04 -17.05
N LEU A 339 4.84 -1.17 -17.45
CA LEU A 339 5.12 -1.47 -18.85
C LEU A 339 3.83 -1.66 -19.66
N LEU A 340 2.84 -2.37 -19.12
CA LEU A 340 1.52 -2.52 -19.75
C LEU A 340 0.84 -1.15 -19.95
N LYS A 341 0.86 -0.29 -18.93
CA LYS A 341 0.34 1.10 -19.03
C LYS A 341 1.06 1.86 -20.16
N THR A 342 2.37 1.71 -20.27
CA THR A 342 3.19 2.37 -21.29
C THR A 342 2.84 1.89 -22.70
N LEU A 343 2.71 0.58 -22.92
CA LEU A 343 2.28 0.00 -24.19
C LEU A 343 0.87 0.46 -24.58
N ARG A 344 -0.07 0.47 -23.62
CA ARG A 344 -1.41 1.03 -23.86
C ARG A 344 -1.36 2.51 -24.20
N ASN A 345 -0.58 3.31 -23.49
CA ASN A 345 -0.47 4.74 -23.77
C ASN A 345 0.20 5.00 -25.14
N ALA A 346 1.13 4.15 -25.58
CA ALA A 346 1.70 4.22 -26.91
C ALA A 346 0.64 3.95 -27.98
N LEU A 347 -0.15 2.89 -27.82
CA LEU A 347 -1.27 2.57 -28.72
C LEU A 347 -2.32 3.68 -28.72
N ALA A 348 -2.70 4.21 -27.56
CA ALA A 348 -3.71 5.24 -27.43
C ALA A 348 -3.32 6.57 -28.10
N ASN A 349 -2.02 6.91 -28.08
CA ASN A 349 -1.51 8.06 -28.81
C ASN A 349 -1.27 7.79 -30.31
N SER A 350 -1.48 6.56 -30.77
CA SER A 350 -1.43 6.20 -32.18
C SER A 350 -2.70 6.67 -32.88
N PHE A 351 -2.58 7.74 -33.67
CA PHE A 351 -3.68 8.39 -34.40
C PHE A 351 -4.83 9.00 -33.55
N SER A 352 -4.81 8.84 -32.22
CA SER A 352 -5.75 9.47 -31.28
C SER A 352 -5.03 10.21 -30.15
N HIS A 353 -5.81 10.82 -29.25
CA HIS A 353 -5.34 11.65 -28.11
C HIS A 353 -4.28 12.69 -28.50
N LYS A 354 -3.04 12.55 -28.01
CA LYS A 354 -1.95 13.49 -28.30
C LYS A 354 -1.38 13.34 -29.71
N ARG A 355 -1.75 12.27 -30.43
CA ARG A 355 -1.28 11.93 -31.78
C ARG A 355 0.25 11.93 -31.90
N SER A 356 0.94 11.59 -30.81
CA SER A 356 2.40 11.57 -30.73
C SER A 356 3.00 10.28 -31.30
N ARG A 357 2.18 9.33 -31.74
CA ARG A 357 2.57 8.07 -32.36
C ARG A 357 1.74 7.81 -33.62
N LYS A 358 2.32 7.02 -34.52
CA LYS A 358 1.74 6.52 -35.77
C LYS A 358 2.22 5.08 -35.96
N LEU A 359 1.89 4.23 -34.97
CA LEU A 359 2.42 2.87 -34.88
C LEU A 359 2.12 2.12 -36.18
N TRP A 360 3.16 1.52 -36.77
CA TRP A 360 3.07 0.87 -38.08
C TRP A 360 3.95 -0.37 -38.10
N LYS A 361 3.39 -1.52 -38.46
CA LYS A 361 4.12 -2.78 -38.65
C LYS A 361 3.45 -3.59 -39.76
N ASN A 362 4.22 -4.35 -40.53
CA ASN A 362 3.69 -5.29 -41.54
C ASN A 362 2.71 -4.63 -42.53
N ASN A 363 3.05 -3.43 -42.99
CA ASN A 363 2.21 -2.57 -43.85
C ASN A 363 0.89 -2.09 -43.25
N GLN A 364 0.59 -2.37 -41.99
CA GLN A 364 -0.64 -1.98 -41.30
C GLN A 364 -0.37 -0.94 -40.21
N PHE A 365 -1.34 -0.05 -39.99
CA PHE A 365 -1.30 0.91 -38.88
C PHE A 365 -2.01 0.35 -37.65
N LEU A 366 -1.33 0.37 -36.49
CA LEU A 366 -1.95 0.03 -35.21
C LEU A 366 -2.63 1.29 -34.67
N SER A 367 -3.92 1.46 -34.97
CA SER A 367 -4.67 2.68 -34.69
C SER A 367 -5.63 2.53 -33.50
N TRP A 368 -5.57 3.47 -32.55
CA TRP A 368 -6.55 3.53 -31.46
C TRP A 368 -7.99 3.73 -31.93
N LYS A 369 -8.17 4.29 -33.13
CA LYS A 369 -9.50 4.51 -33.71
C LYS A 369 -10.28 3.21 -33.92
N VAL A 370 -9.61 2.08 -34.11
CA VAL A 370 -10.26 0.77 -34.18
C VAL A 370 -10.94 0.43 -32.85
N ILE A 371 -10.30 0.77 -31.72
CA ILE A 371 -10.83 0.53 -30.38
C ILE A 371 -11.97 1.52 -30.05
N GLU A 372 -11.85 2.77 -30.51
CA GLU A 372 -12.95 3.76 -30.45
C GLU A 372 -14.17 3.25 -31.22
N LEU A 373 -13.97 2.80 -32.46
CA LEU A 373 -15.03 2.26 -33.32
C LEU A 373 -15.66 0.99 -32.72
N LEU A 374 -14.85 0.06 -32.20
CA LEU A 374 -15.34 -1.11 -31.49
C LEU A 374 -16.30 -0.70 -30.36
N PHE A 375 -15.89 0.27 -29.54
CA PHE A 375 -16.72 0.74 -28.43
C PHE A 375 -18.00 1.41 -28.93
N GLU A 376 -17.96 2.18 -30.03
CA GLU A 376 -19.14 2.79 -30.61
C GLU A 376 -20.15 1.76 -31.13
N LEU A 377 -19.66 0.74 -31.86
CA LEU A 377 -20.50 -0.32 -32.43
C LEU A 377 -21.17 -1.17 -31.34
N THR A 378 -20.50 -1.40 -30.21
CA THR A 378 -21.03 -2.20 -29.10
C THR A 378 -21.75 -1.37 -28.05
N SER A 379 -21.75 -0.04 -28.14
CA SER A 379 -22.32 0.85 -27.11
C SER A 379 -23.84 0.74 -26.95
N GLY A 380 -24.54 0.14 -27.92
CA GLY A 380 -25.97 -0.17 -27.84
C GLY A 380 -26.30 -1.61 -27.43
N ASP A 381 -25.31 -2.51 -27.41
CA ASP A 381 -25.54 -3.92 -27.16
C ASP A 381 -25.66 -4.23 -25.66
N LYS A 382 -26.66 -5.05 -25.31
CA LYS A 382 -26.88 -5.54 -23.94
C LYS A 382 -25.87 -6.63 -23.57
N PHE A 383 -25.30 -7.35 -24.54
CA PHE A 383 -24.37 -8.46 -24.33
C PHE A 383 -22.97 -8.12 -24.83
N ARG A 384 -22.30 -7.15 -24.18
CA ARG A 384 -20.92 -6.81 -24.52
C ARG A 384 -19.97 -7.90 -24.04
N HIS A 385 -19.29 -8.56 -24.97
CA HIS A 385 -18.23 -9.52 -24.66
C HIS A 385 -16.90 -8.86 -24.23
N HIS A 386 -16.85 -7.53 -24.13
CA HIS A 386 -15.70 -6.77 -23.62
C HIS A 386 -16.05 -5.86 -22.43
N LYS A 387 -15.04 -5.49 -21.63
CA LYS A 387 -15.21 -4.62 -20.44
C LYS A 387 -15.01 -3.12 -20.71
N LEU A 388 -14.85 -2.72 -21.98
CA LEU A 388 -14.61 -1.34 -22.35
C LEU A 388 -15.75 -0.42 -21.92
N THR A 389 -15.36 0.70 -21.32
CA THR A 389 -16.23 1.80 -20.88
C THR A 389 -15.71 3.12 -21.44
N LYS A 390 -16.46 4.21 -21.29
CA LYS A 390 -16.01 5.54 -21.71
C LYS A 390 -14.66 5.94 -21.09
N ALA A 391 -14.34 5.47 -19.88
CA ALA A 391 -13.06 5.71 -19.22
C ALA A 391 -11.87 4.97 -19.87
N HIS A 392 -12.14 3.86 -20.57
CA HIS A 392 -11.12 3.15 -21.36
C HIS A 392 -10.77 3.92 -22.62
N ILE A 393 -11.77 4.56 -23.23
CA ILE A 393 -11.63 5.24 -24.53
C ILE A 393 -11.12 6.67 -24.36
N LYS A 394 -11.75 7.46 -23.48
CA LYS A 394 -11.38 8.86 -23.23
C LYS A 394 -10.42 8.96 -22.06
N LEU A 395 -9.13 8.81 -22.37
CA LEU A 395 -8.08 8.81 -21.37
C LEU A 395 -7.78 10.22 -20.82
N THR A 396 -8.14 10.42 -19.55
CA THR A 396 -7.64 11.49 -18.66
C THR A 396 -6.30 11.12 -18.04
N SER A 397 -5.61 12.09 -17.42
CA SER A 397 -4.36 11.86 -16.67
C SER A 397 -4.49 10.76 -15.62
N PHE A 398 -5.62 10.69 -14.90
CA PHE A 398 -5.87 9.65 -13.91
C PHE A 398 -6.08 8.26 -14.54
N SER A 399 -6.91 8.15 -15.59
CA SER A 399 -7.15 6.88 -16.30
C SER A 399 -5.93 6.37 -17.09
N CYS A 400 -4.98 7.25 -17.43
CA CYS A 400 -3.68 6.84 -17.99
C CYS A 400 -2.83 6.04 -16.99
N MET A 401 -3.06 6.24 -15.69
CA MET A 401 -2.31 5.59 -14.60
C MET A 401 -3.00 4.34 -14.05
N THR A 402 -4.24 4.07 -14.45
CA THR A 402 -5.01 2.92 -13.97
C THR A 402 -4.65 1.64 -14.74
N VAL A 403 -4.07 0.67 -14.05
CA VAL A 403 -3.65 -0.63 -14.62
C VAL A 403 -4.86 -1.44 -15.11
N SER A 404 -5.96 -1.47 -14.37
CA SER A 404 -7.15 -2.26 -14.75
C SER A 404 -7.74 -1.85 -16.10
N LEU A 405 -7.74 -0.55 -16.41
CA LEU A 405 -8.17 -0.06 -17.72
C LEU A 405 -7.20 -0.51 -18.82
N ALA A 406 -5.90 -0.49 -18.56
CA ALA A 406 -4.90 -0.95 -19.52
C ALA A 406 -5.04 -2.46 -19.81
N THR A 407 -5.19 -3.28 -18.77
CA THR A 407 -5.39 -4.74 -18.91
C THR A 407 -6.69 -5.07 -19.63
N GLN A 408 -7.76 -4.31 -19.42
CA GLN A 408 -9.05 -4.54 -20.10
C GLN A 408 -9.04 -4.10 -21.56
N VAL A 409 -8.24 -3.09 -21.94
CA VAL A 409 -8.01 -2.73 -23.35
C VAL A 409 -7.15 -3.79 -24.05
N MET A 410 -6.08 -4.23 -23.40
CA MET A 410 -5.13 -5.20 -23.93
C MET A 410 -5.55 -6.63 -23.63
N SER A 411 -6.83 -6.97 -23.83
CA SER A 411 -7.36 -8.30 -23.49
C SER A 411 -7.65 -9.14 -24.73
N ASN A 412 -7.56 -10.47 -24.56
CA ASN A 412 -8.02 -11.41 -25.59
C ASN A 412 -9.50 -11.20 -25.96
N SER A 413 -10.34 -10.78 -25.02
CA SER A 413 -11.75 -10.48 -25.33
C SER A 413 -11.92 -9.29 -26.27
N VAL A 414 -11.11 -8.23 -26.13
CA VAL A 414 -11.11 -7.11 -27.08
C VAL A 414 -10.61 -7.57 -28.45
N ALA A 415 -9.51 -8.32 -28.50
CA ALA A 415 -9.00 -8.91 -29.74
C ALA A 415 -10.05 -9.78 -30.47
N ASN A 416 -10.75 -10.66 -29.74
CA ASN A 416 -11.84 -11.48 -30.29
C ASN A 416 -13.00 -10.63 -30.82
N CYS A 417 -13.38 -9.57 -30.10
CA CYS A 417 -14.46 -8.67 -30.55
C CYS A 417 -14.08 -7.91 -31.83
N ILE A 418 -12.82 -7.46 -31.96
CA ILE A 418 -12.33 -6.83 -33.20
C ILE A 418 -12.45 -7.81 -34.36
N GLN A 419 -12.00 -9.06 -34.17
CA GLN A 419 -12.08 -10.10 -35.21
C GLN A 419 -13.53 -10.45 -35.58
N ALA A 420 -14.43 -10.58 -34.60
CA ALA A 420 -15.84 -10.89 -34.85
C ALA A 420 -16.55 -9.80 -35.65
N LEU A 421 -16.12 -8.54 -35.50
CA LEU A 421 -16.69 -7.40 -36.22
C LEU A 421 -15.99 -7.09 -37.54
N LEU A 422 -15.04 -7.92 -38.00
CA LEU A 422 -14.36 -7.74 -39.28
C LEU A 422 -15.34 -7.67 -40.46
N HIS A 423 -16.44 -8.41 -40.41
CA HIS A 423 -17.45 -8.39 -41.47
C HIS A 423 -18.31 -7.12 -41.48
N HIS A 424 -18.23 -6.26 -40.45
CA HIS A 424 -18.98 -5.01 -40.40
C HIS A 424 -18.37 -3.98 -41.36
N GLU A 425 -19.18 -3.30 -42.17
CA GLU A 425 -18.74 -2.38 -43.24
C GLU A 425 -17.67 -1.36 -42.79
N LYS A 426 -17.86 -0.75 -41.61
CA LYS A 426 -16.91 0.23 -41.05
C LYS A 426 -15.57 -0.37 -40.61
N MET A 427 -15.54 -1.65 -40.22
CA MET A 427 -14.33 -2.35 -39.78
C MET A 427 -13.57 -2.94 -40.97
N GLN A 428 -14.26 -3.35 -42.04
CA GLN A 428 -13.63 -3.83 -43.29
C GLN A 428 -12.70 -2.80 -43.93
N LEU A 429 -12.95 -1.51 -43.69
CA LEU A 429 -12.13 -0.41 -44.20
C LEU A 429 -10.81 -0.19 -43.43
N LEU A 430 -10.58 -0.98 -42.37
CA LEU A 430 -9.43 -0.82 -41.48
C LEU A 430 -8.62 -2.12 -41.44
N ASP A 431 -7.31 -1.99 -41.61
CA ASP A 431 -6.40 -3.09 -41.32
C ASP A 431 -6.34 -3.31 -39.80
N THR A 432 -6.75 -4.50 -39.33
CA THR A 432 -6.82 -4.80 -37.88
C THR A 432 -6.01 -6.01 -37.45
N ASP A 433 -5.47 -6.81 -38.38
CA ASP A 433 -4.77 -8.07 -38.06
C ASP A 433 -3.56 -7.82 -37.16
N GLU A 434 -2.75 -6.82 -37.51
CA GLU A 434 -1.55 -6.50 -36.75
C GLU A 434 -1.88 -5.89 -35.38
N LEU A 435 -2.98 -5.13 -35.28
CA LEU A 435 -3.48 -4.63 -34.01
C LEU A 435 -3.95 -5.77 -33.10
N VAL A 436 -4.69 -6.74 -33.65
CA VAL A 436 -5.15 -7.92 -32.92
C VAL A 436 -3.96 -8.75 -32.45
N LYS A 437 -2.96 -8.97 -33.31
CA LYS A 437 -1.72 -9.66 -32.96
C LYS A 437 -0.99 -8.96 -31.81
N PHE A 438 -0.84 -7.63 -31.90
CA PHE A 438 -0.24 -6.81 -30.84
C PHE A 438 -1.00 -6.96 -29.51
N ILE A 439 -2.33 -6.83 -29.51
CA ILE A 439 -3.15 -6.98 -28.29
C ILE A 439 -2.97 -8.36 -27.67
N ARG A 440 -2.97 -9.44 -28.48
CA ARG A 440 -2.81 -10.82 -27.99
C ARG A 440 -1.43 -11.07 -27.41
N ILE A 441 -0.37 -10.64 -28.10
CA ILE A 441 1.02 -10.77 -27.65
C ILE A 441 1.22 -10.03 -26.32
N VAL A 442 0.69 -8.80 -26.20
CA VAL A 442 0.77 -8.01 -24.96
C VAL A 442 -0.06 -8.62 -23.83
N ASN A 443 -1.27 -9.15 -24.12
CA ASN A 443 -2.08 -9.87 -23.13
C ASN A 443 -1.30 -11.06 -22.56
N ARG A 444 -0.77 -11.91 -23.44
CA ARG A 444 -0.05 -13.13 -23.04
C ARG A 444 1.20 -12.80 -22.23
N PHE A 445 1.98 -11.80 -22.66
CA PHE A 445 3.11 -11.28 -21.87
C PHE A 445 2.69 -10.90 -20.46
N PHE A 446 1.64 -10.09 -20.31
CA PHE A 446 1.20 -9.63 -19.00
C PHE A 446 0.68 -10.76 -18.12
N ASP A 447 -0.03 -11.73 -18.71
CA ASP A 447 -0.49 -12.92 -18.00
C ASP A 447 0.69 -13.78 -17.49
N CYS A 448 1.75 -13.94 -18.28
CA CYS A 448 2.98 -14.64 -17.88
C CYS A 448 3.73 -13.97 -16.72
N VAL A 449 3.86 -12.63 -16.73
CA VAL A 449 4.67 -11.91 -15.73
C VAL A 449 3.87 -11.38 -14.54
N ASN A 450 2.54 -11.50 -14.55
CA ASN A 450 1.66 -11.04 -13.46
C ASN A 450 0.61 -12.10 -13.06
N GLY A 451 0.86 -13.36 -13.42
CA GLY A 451 0.08 -14.52 -13.03
C GLY A 451 -0.05 -14.68 -11.52
N LYS A 452 -1.17 -15.24 -11.07
CA LYS A 452 -1.39 -15.58 -9.66
C LYS A 452 -1.53 -17.09 -9.56
N GLU A 453 -0.98 -17.64 -8.49
CA GLU A 453 -1.41 -18.94 -8.01
C GLU A 453 -2.90 -18.85 -7.64
N ASP A 454 -3.73 -19.64 -8.30
CA ASP A 454 -5.04 -19.99 -7.76
C ASP A 454 -4.76 -20.88 -6.55
N ILE A 455 -4.52 -20.25 -5.39
CA ILE A 455 -4.68 -20.94 -4.11
C ILE A 455 -6.14 -21.34 -4.10
N GLY A 456 -6.42 -22.58 -4.50
CA GLY A 456 -7.73 -23.19 -4.45
C GLY A 456 -8.34 -22.82 -3.12
N HIS A 457 -9.57 -22.30 -3.16
CA HIS A 457 -10.34 -22.03 -1.96
C HIS A 457 -10.40 -23.32 -1.11
N GLY A 458 -9.52 -23.44 -0.11
CA GLY A 458 -9.68 -24.31 1.05
C GLY A 458 -10.81 -23.84 1.98
N ASP A 459 -11.73 -23.03 1.46
CA ASP A 459 -12.87 -22.44 2.18
C ASP A 459 -14.18 -22.76 1.44
N LYS A 460 -14.25 -23.94 0.82
CA LYS A 460 -15.53 -24.66 0.67
C LYS A 460 -15.71 -25.50 1.93
N SER A 461 -16.30 -24.90 2.95
CA SER A 461 -16.94 -25.67 4.02
C SER A 461 -17.94 -26.64 3.38
N PRO A 462 -17.94 -27.93 3.76
CA PRO A 462 -18.90 -28.91 3.27
C PRO A 462 -20.19 -28.77 4.07
N GLU A 463 -21.05 -27.82 3.70
CA GLU A 463 -22.45 -27.82 4.14
C GLU A 463 -23.32 -27.43 2.93
N LYS A 464 -23.58 -28.42 2.09
CA LYS A 464 -24.78 -28.48 1.25
C LYS A 464 -25.54 -29.74 1.67
N ASP A 465 -26.27 -29.63 2.75
CA ASP A 465 -27.47 -30.43 2.96
C ASP A 465 -28.63 -29.62 2.39
N CYS A 466 -29.33 -30.21 1.43
CA CYS A 466 -30.71 -29.97 0.94
C CYS A 466 -30.74 -30.29 -0.56
N GLU A 467 -31.34 -31.43 -0.85
CA GLU A 467 -31.70 -31.98 -2.15
C GLU A 467 -32.46 -30.97 -3.02
N ASP A 468 -32.03 -30.81 -4.28
CA ASP A 468 -32.96 -30.70 -5.41
C ASP A 468 -32.21 -31.04 -6.70
N ASP A 469 -32.67 -32.09 -7.37
CA ASP A 469 -32.09 -32.66 -8.58
C ASP A 469 -32.34 -31.74 -9.78
N THR A 470 -31.30 -31.06 -10.25
CA THR A 470 -31.21 -30.61 -11.65
C THR A 470 -29.77 -30.74 -12.13
N GLU A 471 -29.54 -31.73 -12.98
CA GLU A 471 -28.31 -31.91 -13.75
C GLU A 471 -28.16 -30.75 -14.75
N GLU A 472 -27.49 -29.67 -14.34
CA GLU A 472 -26.85 -28.74 -15.26
C GLU A 472 -25.32 -28.86 -15.12
N SER A 473 -24.72 -29.33 -16.22
CA SER A 473 -23.29 -29.48 -16.47
C SER A 473 -22.51 -28.23 -16.04
N GLY A 474 -21.86 -28.28 -14.88
CA GLY A 474 -21.00 -27.21 -14.41
C GLY A 474 -19.73 -27.09 -15.26
N ASP A 475 -19.64 -26.03 -16.05
CA ASP A 475 -18.42 -25.62 -16.75
C ASP A 475 -17.29 -25.40 -15.74
N VAL A 476 -16.35 -26.35 -15.68
CA VAL A 476 -15.06 -26.18 -15.02
C VAL A 476 -14.24 -25.20 -15.87
N GLN A 477 -14.25 -23.93 -15.47
CA GLN A 477 -13.47 -22.88 -16.10
C GLN A 477 -11.98 -23.23 -15.98
N GLN A 478 -11.38 -23.78 -17.06
CA GLN A 478 -9.95 -24.07 -17.12
C GLN A 478 -9.15 -22.80 -16.79
N SER A 479 -8.29 -22.85 -15.77
CA SER A 479 -7.43 -21.73 -15.40
C SER A 479 -6.45 -21.45 -16.53
N ASN A 480 -6.26 -20.16 -16.88
CA ASN A 480 -5.34 -19.76 -17.94
C ASN A 480 -3.91 -20.21 -17.56
N PRO A 481 -3.26 -21.14 -18.31
CA PRO A 481 -1.95 -21.68 -17.96
C PRO A 481 -0.85 -20.61 -17.97
N ASP A 482 -1.02 -19.53 -18.75
CA ASP A 482 -0.06 -18.43 -18.75
C ASP A 482 0.06 -17.75 -17.38
N LYS A 483 -0.98 -17.83 -16.53
CA LYS A 483 -1.02 -17.21 -15.20
C LYS A 483 -0.48 -18.09 -14.07
N ALA A 484 -0.20 -19.36 -14.34
CA ALA A 484 0.26 -20.29 -13.31
C ALA A 484 1.66 -19.91 -12.80
N SER A 485 2.02 -20.39 -11.61
CA SER A 485 3.41 -20.34 -11.15
C SER A 485 4.31 -21.13 -12.10
N TYR A 486 5.58 -20.74 -12.19
CA TYR A 486 6.59 -21.47 -12.96
C TYR A 486 7.13 -22.61 -12.11
N THR A 487 7.08 -23.84 -12.62
CA THR A 487 7.48 -25.06 -11.88
C THR A 487 8.64 -25.80 -12.53
N SER A 488 9.07 -25.38 -13.73
CA SER A 488 10.16 -25.99 -14.48
C SER A 488 11.02 -24.91 -15.12
N SER A 489 12.34 -25.12 -15.13
CA SER A 489 13.26 -24.23 -15.83
C SER A 489 13.18 -24.32 -17.36
N ASN A 490 12.51 -25.36 -17.87
CA ASN A 490 12.22 -25.57 -19.29
C ASN A 490 10.77 -25.18 -19.68
N ASP A 491 10.12 -24.34 -18.88
CA ASP A 491 8.77 -23.86 -19.17
C ASP A 491 8.70 -23.16 -20.54
N SER A 492 7.75 -23.57 -21.37
CA SER A 492 7.58 -23.05 -22.74
C SER A 492 7.30 -21.55 -22.78
N ARG A 493 6.76 -20.98 -21.69
CA ARG A 493 6.51 -19.54 -21.56
C ARG A 493 7.81 -18.73 -21.58
N PHE A 494 8.95 -19.30 -21.17
CA PHE A 494 10.24 -18.61 -21.32
C PHE A 494 10.60 -18.39 -22.79
N GLY A 495 10.38 -19.41 -23.63
CA GLY A 495 10.55 -19.32 -25.07
C GLY A 495 9.62 -18.28 -25.69
N PHE A 496 8.36 -18.24 -25.27
CA PHE A 496 7.43 -17.19 -25.69
C PHE A 496 7.94 -15.79 -25.29
N LEU A 497 8.33 -15.58 -24.03
CA LEU A 497 8.78 -14.27 -23.55
C LEU A 497 10.03 -13.77 -24.29
N GLN A 498 11.05 -14.63 -24.45
CA GLN A 498 12.34 -14.22 -25.01
C GLN A 498 12.35 -14.21 -26.54
N ASN A 499 11.72 -15.19 -27.19
CA ASN A 499 11.82 -15.37 -28.64
C ASN A 499 10.63 -14.76 -29.36
N GLU A 500 9.40 -15.02 -28.91
CA GLU A 500 8.21 -14.53 -29.62
C GLU A 500 7.88 -13.07 -29.23
N PHE A 501 7.78 -12.77 -27.94
CA PHE A 501 7.37 -11.45 -27.45
C PHE A 501 8.46 -10.40 -27.68
N LEU A 502 9.69 -10.62 -27.22
CA LEU A 502 10.79 -9.69 -27.49
C LEU A 502 11.18 -9.69 -28.97
N GLY A 503 11.16 -10.86 -29.63
CA GLY A 503 11.40 -10.97 -31.07
C GLY A 503 10.44 -10.12 -31.89
N TYR A 504 9.14 -10.14 -31.56
CA TYR A 504 8.14 -9.30 -32.21
C TYR A 504 8.51 -7.81 -32.21
N PHE A 505 9.00 -7.27 -31.09
CA PHE A 505 9.41 -5.87 -31.01
C PHE A 505 10.77 -5.59 -31.67
N ASN A 506 11.69 -6.54 -31.60
CA ASN A 506 13.00 -6.43 -32.26
C ASN A 506 12.86 -6.46 -33.79
N GLU A 507 12.07 -7.39 -34.31
CA GLU A 507 11.68 -7.44 -35.73
C GLU A 507 10.97 -6.16 -36.15
N TRP A 508 10.02 -5.67 -35.35
CA TRP A 508 9.34 -4.41 -35.64
C TRP A 508 10.32 -3.24 -35.77
N MET A 509 11.29 -3.14 -34.88
CA MET A 509 12.32 -2.09 -34.97
C MET A 509 13.17 -2.25 -36.24
N ALA A 510 13.61 -3.47 -36.55
CA ALA A 510 14.39 -3.75 -37.76
C ALA A 510 13.59 -3.46 -39.04
N ASP A 511 12.30 -3.81 -39.08
CA ASP A 511 11.38 -3.52 -40.20
C ASP A 511 11.27 -2.01 -40.46
N ILE A 512 11.23 -1.20 -39.40
CA ILE A 512 11.15 0.27 -39.49
C ILE A 512 12.47 0.88 -39.93
N ASP A 513 13.59 0.35 -39.44
CA ASP A 513 14.92 0.80 -39.84
C ASP A 513 15.15 0.51 -41.33
N ALA A 514 14.72 -0.66 -41.81
CA ALA A 514 14.81 -1.11 -43.19
C ALA A 514 13.68 -0.60 -44.11
N ARG A 515 12.69 0.13 -43.58
CA ARG A 515 11.51 0.56 -44.35
C ARG A 515 11.91 1.47 -45.51
N ALA A 516 11.46 1.11 -46.72
CA ALA A 516 11.66 1.91 -47.93
C ALA A 516 10.94 3.27 -47.84
N GLY A 517 11.67 4.35 -48.14
CA GLY A 517 11.20 5.74 -48.10
C GLY A 517 12.17 6.66 -47.37
N ILE A 518 12.08 7.97 -47.63
CA ILE A 518 12.86 8.97 -46.90
C ILE A 518 12.05 9.37 -45.66
N PHE A 519 12.33 8.72 -44.54
CA PHE A 519 11.76 9.05 -43.24
C PHE A 519 12.83 9.63 -42.33
N SER A 520 12.53 10.73 -41.67
CA SER A 520 13.38 11.26 -40.60
C SER A 520 13.39 10.32 -39.39
N ASP A 521 14.43 10.41 -38.56
CA ASP A 521 14.49 9.65 -37.30
C ASP A 521 13.28 9.93 -36.40
N SER A 522 12.77 11.16 -36.42
CA SER A 522 11.56 11.53 -35.66
C SER A 522 10.33 10.77 -36.14
N GLU A 523 10.18 10.60 -37.45
CA GLU A 523 9.06 9.86 -38.05
C GLU A 523 9.19 8.36 -37.78
N LYS A 524 10.38 7.78 -37.92
CA LYS A 524 10.65 6.39 -37.54
C LYS A 524 10.32 6.14 -36.07
N ASN A 525 10.73 7.06 -35.17
CA ASN A 525 10.41 7.00 -33.74
C ASN A 525 8.90 7.10 -33.42
N GLN A 526 8.09 7.70 -34.31
CA GLN A 526 6.63 7.70 -34.15
C GLN A 526 6.00 6.35 -34.54
N MET A 527 6.66 5.58 -35.39
CA MET A 527 6.13 4.31 -35.93
C MET A 527 6.32 3.11 -35.02
N ILE A 528 7.17 3.23 -33.99
CA ILE A 528 7.45 2.19 -33.00
C ILE A 528 7.02 2.60 -31.60
N VAL A 529 6.98 1.63 -30.70
CA VAL A 529 7.02 1.90 -29.26
C VAL A 529 8.38 2.53 -28.94
N SER A 530 8.42 3.51 -28.02
CA SER A 530 9.67 4.24 -27.71
C SER A 530 10.80 3.30 -27.31
N HIS A 531 12.03 3.59 -27.77
CA HIS A 531 13.23 2.83 -27.41
C HIS A 531 13.40 2.62 -25.90
N GLN A 532 13.03 3.59 -25.07
CA GLN A 532 13.07 3.47 -23.60
C GLN A 532 12.14 2.37 -23.08
N ALA A 533 10.94 2.27 -23.65
CA ALA A 533 9.99 1.22 -23.27
C ALA A 533 10.43 -0.15 -23.79
N LEU A 534 11.02 -0.21 -25.00
CA LEU A 534 11.61 -1.45 -25.54
C LEU A 534 12.77 -1.94 -24.67
N GLY A 535 13.69 -1.06 -24.27
CA GLY A 535 14.77 -1.41 -23.35
C GLY A 535 14.24 -1.89 -21.99
N ALA A 536 13.19 -1.25 -21.48
CA ALA A 536 12.56 -1.70 -20.24
C ALA A 536 11.87 -3.08 -20.38
N LEU A 537 11.23 -3.39 -21.52
CA LEU A 537 10.70 -4.72 -21.81
C LEU A 537 11.83 -5.78 -21.86
N GLN A 538 12.94 -5.46 -22.51
CA GLN A 538 14.13 -6.33 -22.60
C GLN A 538 14.71 -6.62 -21.22
N ILE A 539 14.88 -5.58 -20.39
CA ILE A 539 15.35 -5.72 -19.00
C ILE A 539 14.41 -6.61 -18.20
N THR A 540 13.11 -6.31 -18.20
CA THR A 540 12.10 -7.04 -17.41
C THR A 540 11.98 -8.50 -17.82
N VAL A 541 11.91 -8.79 -19.12
CA VAL A 541 11.78 -10.18 -19.60
C VAL A 541 13.01 -10.99 -19.22
N ASN A 542 14.21 -10.51 -19.54
CA ASN A 542 15.44 -11.26 -19.26
C ASN A 542 15.73 -11.34 -17.75
N GLY A 543 15.41 -10.28 -17.00
CA GLY A 543 15.53 -10.25 -15.54
C GLY A 543 14.59 -11.25 -14.85
N ILE A 544 13.30 -11.28 -15.21
CA ILE A 544 12.34 -12.23 -14.65
C ILE A 544 12.68 -13.66 -15.04
N VAL A 545 12.99 -13.93 -16.31
CA VAL A 545 13.37 -15.27 -16.77
C VAL A 545 14.63 -15.76 -16.05
N GLY A 546 15.65 -14.91 -15.95
CA GLY A 546 16.89 -15.24 -15.23
C GLY A 546 16.65 -15.51 -13.75
N ALA A 547 15.88 -14.66 -13.08
CA ALA A 547 15.55 -14.81 -11.66
C ALA A 547 14.76 -16.09 -11.38
N ILE A 548 13.74 -16.40 -12.20
CA ILE A 548 12.93 -17.62 -12.02
C ILE A 548 13.77 -18.87 -12.27
N LYS A 549 14.56 -18.92 -13.35
CA LYS A 549 15.44 -20.06 -13.62
C LYS A 549 16.43 -20.29 -12.50
N PHE A 550 17.09 -19.24 -12.03
CA PHE A 550 18.01 -19.32 -10.90
C PHE A 550 17.33 -19.93 -9.66
N MET A 551 16.11 -19.50 -9.33
CA MET A 551 15.38 -20.09 -8.20
C MET A 551 15.06 -21.58 -8.40
N LEU A 552 14.58 -21.96 -9.58
CA LEU A 552 14.19 -23.35 -9.86
C LEU A 552 15.39 -24.31 -9.99
N GLU A 553 16.53 -23.83 -10.49
CA GLU A 553 17.72 -24.64 -10.77
C GLU A 553 18.72 -24.65 -9.62
N GLU A 554 18.99 -23.49 -9.00
CA GLU A 554 20.11 -23.33 -8.07
C GLU A 554 19.66 -23.36 -6.59
N THR A 555 18.39 -23.07 -6.29
CA THR A 555 17.91 -22.96 -4.90
C THR A 555 17.01 -24.12 -4.45
N GLY A 556 16.58 -24.97 -5.39
CA GLY A 556 15.65 -26.08 -5.12
C GLY A 556 14.18 -25.66 -4.95
N ALA A 557 13.82 -24.42 -5.30
CA ALA A 557 12.43 -23.98 -5.27
C ALA A 557 11.57 -24.82 -6.23
N THR A 558 10.43 -25.33 -5.76
CA THR A 558 9.52 -26.16 -6.57
C THR A 558 8.61 -25.33 -7.49
N SER A 559 8.32 -24.09 -7.09
CA SER A 559 7.54 -23.16 -7.88
C SER A 559 7.89 -21.70 -7.58
N VAL A 560 7.75 -20.84 -8.58
CA VAL A 560 7.97 -19.39 -8.45
C VAL A 560 6.84 -18.62 -9.13
N CYS A 561 6.24 -17.70 -8.40
CA CYS A 561 5.17 -16.84 -8.90
C CYS A 561 5.76 -15.55 -9.49
N ALA A 562 5.61 -15.30 -10.80
CA ALA A 562 6.20 -14.12 -11.44
C ALA A 562 5.69 -12.78 -10.89
N ARG A 563 4.48 -12.77 -10.29
CA ARG A 563 3.91 -11.57 -9.65
C ARG A 563 4.77 -10.99 -8.53
N VAL A 564 5.68 -11.77 -7.94
CA VAL A 564 6.56 -11.26 -6.88
C VAL A 564 7.51 -10.16 -7.37
N PHE A 565 7.75 -10.09 -8.68
CA PHE A 565 8.62 -9.12 -9.37
C PHE A 565 7.91 -7.83 -9.80
N ASN A 566 6.73 -7.52 -9.23
CA ASN A 566 6.03 -6.27 -9.47
C ASN A 566 5.97 -5.38 -8.21
N GLN A 567 5.64 -4.10 -8.40
CA GLN A 567 5.59 -3.09 -7.34
C GLN A 567 4.19 -2.89 -6.74
N ASP A 568 3.19 -3.71 -7.10
CA ASP A 568 1.85 -3.65 -6.52
C ASP A 568 1.89 -3.67 -4.97
N PRO A 569 2.71 -4.50 -4.29
CA PRO A 569 2.84 -4.49 -2.84
C PRO A 569 3.24 -3.13 -2.26
N LEU A 570 4.17 -2.43 -2.92
CA LEU A 570 4.68 -1.13 -2.50
C LEU A 570 3.66 -0.01 -2.76
N GLU A 571 2.99 -0.03 -3.92
CA GLU A 571 1.88 0.90 -4.20
C GLU A 571 0.72 0.75 -3.18
N GLN A 572 0.43 -0.49 -2.77
CA GLN A 572 -0.54 -0.75 -1.70
C GLN A 572 -0.10 -0.16 -0.36
N TYR A 573 1.19 -0.23 -0.03
CA TYR A 573 1.74 0.42 1.15
C TYR A 573 1.55 1.93 1.09
N PHE A 574 1.90 2.60 -0.02
CA PHE A 574 1.64 4.03 -0.18
C PHE A 574 0.16 4.39 -0.04
N SER A 575 -0.72 3.54 -0.56
CA SER A 575 -2.17 3.70 -0.39
C SER A 575 -2.62 3.53 1.07
N LYS A 576 -1.94 2.71 1.88
CA LYS A 576 -2.17 2.63 3.33
C LYS A 576 -1.68 3.89 4.04
N VAL A 577 -0.52 4.45 3.65
CA VAL A 577 0.00 5.69 4.22
C VAL A 577 -0.94 6.87 3.94
N ARG A 578 -1.37 7.06 2.67
CA ARG A 578 -2.29 8.14 2.28
C ARG A 578 -3.66 8.02 2.97
N ARG A 579 -4.17 6.81 3.18
CA ARG A 579 -5.47 6.61 3.86
C ARG A 579 -5.42 6.78 5.37
N SER A 580 -4.23 6.75 5.97
CA SER A 580 -4.09 6.84 7.42
C SER A 580 -4.71 8.15 7.95
N ARG A 581 -5.33 8.06 9.14
CA ARG A 581 -5.94 9.20 9.85
C ARG A 581 -7.07 9.92 9.09
N GLY A 582 -7.91 9.19 8.36
CA GLY A 582 -9.08 9.75 7.68
C GLY A 582 -8.79 10.30 6.28
N ASP A 583 -7.93 9.62 5.52
CA ASP A 583 -7.66 9.87 4.09
C ASP A 583 -6.87 11.17 3.78
N SER A 584 -5.69 11.29 4.39
CA SER A 584 -4.72 12.35 4.08
C SER A 584 -3.95 12.06 2.79
N ASN A 585 -4.43 12.59 1.66
CA ASN A 585 -3.76 12.49 0.35
C ASN A 585 -2.33 13.05 0.30
N ASN A 586 -1.91 13.85 1.29
CA ASN A 586 -0.57 14.44 1.36
C ASN A 586 0.04 14.30 2.78
N PRO A 587 0.53 13.11 3.16
CA PRO A 587 1.05 12.83 4.49
C PRO A 587 2.38 13.56 4.76
N THR A 588 2.72 13.86 6.01
CA THR A 588 4.06 14.35 6.39
C THR A 588 5.03 13.20 6.61
N LEU A 589 6.35 13.45 6.60
CA LEU A 589 7.37 12.43 6.86
C LEU A 589 7.11 11.65 8.16
N LYS A 590 6.72 12.34 9.24
CA LYS A 590 6.35 11.69 10.50
C LYS A 590 5.21 10.68 10.34
N VAL A 591 4.20 10.98 9.51
CA VAL A 591 3.08 10.06 9.27
C VAL A 591 3.56 8.80 8.56
N VAL A 592 4.50 8.92 7.62
CA VAL A 592 5.09 7.76 6.94
C VAL A 592 5.75 6.81 7.95
N HIS A 593 6.60 7.35 8.84
CA HIS A 593 7.25 6.57 9.90
C HIS A 593 6.25 5.99 10.90
N ASP A 594 5.27 6.78 11.36
CA ASP A 594 4.22 6.32 12.27
C ASP A 594 3.43 5.14 11.63
N VAL A 595 3.13 5.20 10.33
CA VAL A 595 2.40 4.15 9.61
C VAL A 595 3.23 2.88 9.45
N ARG A 596 4.54 2.99 9.17
CA ARG A 596 5.46 1.84 9.16
C ARG A 596 5.37 1.04 10.45
N LEU A 597 5.51 1.71 11.61
CA LEU A 597 5.42 1.07 12.92
C LEU A 597 4.05 0.46 13.20
N ASN A 598 2.98 1.19 12.86
CA ASN A 598 1.63 0.69 13.06
C ASN A 598 1.35 -0.57 12.24
N LEU A 599 1.81 -0.64 10.99
CA LEU A 599 1.60 -1.82 10.15
C LEU A 599 2.36 -3.03 10.68
N HIS A 600 3.57 -2.80 11.20
CA HIS A 600 4.36 -3.83 11.87
C HIS A 600 3.64 -4.38 13.11
N ALA A 601 3.17 -3.49 14.00
CA ALA A 601 2.41 -3.89 15.18
C ALA A 601 1.05 -4.54 14.84
N GLN A 602 0.42 -4.18 13.71
CA GLN A 602 -0.85 -4.77 13.28
C GLN A 602 -0.69 -6.20 12.73
N GLY A 603 0.47 -6.54 12.16
CA GLY A 603 0.70 -7.84 11.52
C GLY A 603 -0.34 -8.16 10.43
N ARG A 604 -0.83 -9.40 10.44
CA ARG A 604 -1.78 -9.94 9.43
C ARG A 604 -3.17 -9.27 9.43
N VAL A 605 -3.51 -8.53 10.48
CA VAL A 605 -4.82 -7.83 10.62
C VAL A 605 -4.94 -6.62 9.66
N SER A 606 -3.83 -6.14 9.08
CA SER A 606 -3.87 -4.96 8.21
C SER A 606 -4.59 -5.21 6.88
N VAL A 607 -5.83 -4.70 6.77
CA VAL A 607 -6.66 -4.88 5.56
C VAL A 607 -6.14 -4.04 4.38
N ALA A 608 -6.25 -4.59 3.16
CA ALA A 608 -5.87 -3.93 1.92
C ALA A 608 -6.72 -2.67 1.63
N ALA A 609 -6.19 -1.81 0.76
CA ALA A 609 -6.90 -0.59 0.39
C ALA A 609 -8.11 -0.83 -0.49
N GLN A 610 -9.31 -0.42 -0.06
CA GLN A 610 -10.51 -0.48 -0.92
C GLN A 610 -10.44 0.50 -2.11
N LYS A 611 -9.67 1.57 -1.99
CA LYS A 611 -9.40 2.55 -3.06
C LYS A 611 -7.89 2.57 -3.34
N GLY A 612 -7.51 2.22 -4.57
CA GLY A 612 -6.13 2.15 -5.06
C GLY A 612 -6.09 1.61 -6.49
N ASN A 613 -5.02 1.84 -7.23
CA ASN A 613 -4.89 1.36 -8.61
C ASN A 613 -4.64 -0.15 -8.71
N THR A 614 -4.28 -0.79 -7.60
CA THR A 614 -4.02 -2.23 -7.48
C THR A 614 -5.30 -3.00 -7.13
N GLN A 615 -5.44 -4.24 -7.62
CA GLN A 615 -6.56 -5.11 -7.25
C GLN A 615 -6.62 -5.35 -5.73
N VAL A 616 -7.80 -5.12 -5.14
CA VAL A 616 -8.06 -5.30 -3.71
C VAL A 616 -8.37 -6.77 -3.42
N LEU A 617 -7.50 -7.44 -2.65
CA LEU A 617 -7.84 -8.74 -2.09
C LEU A 617 -8.80 -8.56 -0.91
N LYS A 618 -10.03 -9.06 -1.04
CA LYS A 618 -10.97 -9.18 0.09
C LYS A 618 -10.49 -10.31 1.00
N ARG A 619 -9.57 -10.03 1.93
CA ARG A 619 -9.19 -11.00 2.97
C ARG A 619 -10.22 -10.95 4.10
N LYS A 620 -10.80 -12.10 4.47
CA LYS A 620 -11.53 -12.27 5.73
C LYS A 620 -10.49 -12.56 6.81
N VAL A 621 -10.50 -11.80 7.90
CA VAL A 621 -9.66 -12.07 9.07
C VAL A 621 -10.48 -12.95 10.01
N THR A 622 -10.22 -14.26 9.99
CA THR A 622 -10.95 -15.26 10.79
C THR A 622 -10.07 -15.97 11.82
N GLU A 623 -8.76 -16.07 11.55
CA GLU A 623 -7.76 -16.69 12.43
C GLU A 623 -7.30 -15.75 13.56
N VAL A 624 -7.00 -16.34 14.71
CA VAL A 624 -6.50 -15.63 15.90
C VAL A 624 -4.97 -15.62 15.86
N ASP A 625 -4.38 -14.44 16.04
CA ASP A 625 -2.93 -14.25 16.15
C ASP A 625 -2.55 -14.03 17.63
N ASP A 626 -1.93 -15.05 18.21
CA ASP A 626 -1.43 -15.06 19.59
C ASP A 626 0.00 -14.50 19.72
N ALA A 627 0.65 -14.16 18.60
CA ALA A 627 2.04 -13.73 18.61
C ALA A 627 2.21 -12.47 19.47
N PRO A 628 3.23 -12.43 20.34
CA PRO A 628 3.45 -11.30 21.24
C PRO A 628 3.65 -10.02 20.44
N LEU A 629 3.13 -8.92 20.97
CA LEU A 629 3.27 -7.61 20.36
C LEU A 629 4.46 -6.86 20.95
N PRO A 630 5.32 -6.25 20.11
CA PRO A 630 6.38 -5.41 20.61
C PRO A 630 5.77 -4.20 21.32
N LYS A 631 6.26 -3.92 22.53
CA LYS A 631 5.75 -2.85 23.37
C LYS A 631 6.89 -1.94 23.79
N ARG A 632 6.65 -0.63 23.77
CA ARG A 632 7.60 0.35 24.27
C ARG A 632 8.05 0.00 25.68
N VAL A 633 9.35 -0.17 25.87
CA VAL A 633 9.95 -0.35 27.20
C VAL A 633 9.88 0.99 27.92
N ALA A 634 9.29 1.00 29.12
CA ALA A 634 9.27 2.20 29.94
C ALA A 634 10.69 2.50 30.41
N GLN A 635 11.30 3.57 29.88
CA GLN A 635 12.49 4.15 30.50
C GLN A 635 12.06 4.64 31.89
N ARG A 636 12.39 3.86 32.93
CA ARG A 636 12.35 4.37 34.30
C ARG A 636 13.35 5.50 34.33
N LYS A 637 12.89 6.73 34.62
CA LYS A 637 13.83 7.79 34.99
C LYS A 637 14.73 7.22 36.10
N PRO A 638 16.06 7.38 36.02
CA PRO A 638 16.89 7.14 37.19
C PRO A 638 16.25 7.92 38.33
N LYS A 639 16.05 7.24 39.47
CA LYS A 639 15.67 7.93 40.68
C LYS A 639 16.91 8.77 41.02
N ASP A 640 16.80 10.08 40.79
CA ASP A 640 17.74 11.06 41.35
C ASP A 640 17.81 10.92 42.87
#